data_AF-A0A812WW19-F1
#
_entry.id   AF-A0A812WW19-F1
#
_cell.length_a   1.000
_cell.length_b   1.000
_cell.length_c   1.000
_cell.angle_alpha   90.00
_cell.angle_beta   90.00
_cell.angle_gamma   90.00
#
_symmetry.space_group_name_H-M   'P 1'
#
loop_
_entity.id
_entity.type
_entity.pdbx_description
1 polymer ?
#
loop_
_entity_poly.entity_id
_entity_poly.type
_entity_poly.pdbx_seq_one_letter_code
_entity_poly.pdbx_strand_id
1 'polypeptide(L)'
;MGKKGGKAKKANAAPNPKSPKTPTSARSLRRAGATRSLFDFGVVDDEPVVDRPPLLVDDTIEITVYTKQLKTLCSIRAYRGWKLSDLKDGIWTETSIAPIEQKIYVNNEEMPKNVLFQDLFPAAVAGAAVTLTRRSPEQSVWLKKCMEYGLQLQYAPKDMQNDLEVVLAAVKRNPKAIQYASPALRSQTQVLLAALTQDVDTADFLDPSVWSKREFVLEAVRIDWQLLRMACEEFQKDPEVVLAAIRGPKGHWDAISAGSPEVWEHIEVPRAAAETGGWTVHDIAPHELQAGLRKDKQFALSCVRLDWRNLEKIDVHLLNDLDIALAAVSQDWRALQWLHEDLRSDEEVIRTVVQHNFLCLTLALEEFPIEQPVVLQIVRQNWELYAHIKEELRIDPQLSLAAISQCWRALDFAPEARKADPEVVTVACRQNSEAILLASPSMFAHKGVMSIVLQEDPMKLQLAADNVKDDEKMVLDAVNRDWRCLQYASDRVRSIPDVVFPALMHDLCVMDWASTALRSDAAAMLKFIRHRKDVFPFVTDSLIADPEFVHAVGSDKKLGRKLVMGILQRNWRSLEHVPDFMKRDPEIILTAAKVDWHAIEMVEDFYDCWYHPKIALAAVEQDYKNILNLNSSMWEDLAIVVAAVQQNYNILEEAPDFLVRRLWSEEEVVRAAVAQDPSVMKKAAKPLWAEKELVLEACRGDWTIMEKCPKELVRAYWKDKDFAIAAVAQSIDAMKKLPDSFWEDKEIMRVAAKTDSKVIYKCSAYNQKSLLEDREIVLTCVAQNGLMLKDADESLQYDMEIVKTAVKENWTVMDKVSKYYQNVYWNDEECARVALFLGSKSAEADLSSLEKVGPKLQQNKAFIFDCVRARGKLLELAREFWDDADIVQAAVAQDGMALQFASERLRADYGVVKVAAAQNPGALNFANEELLEQGKLKDAK
;
A
#
# COMPACT_ATOMS: atom_id res chain seq x y z
N MET A 1 -22.06 0.72 -32.19
CA MET A 1 -22.39 -0.46 -31.35
C MET A 1 -21.43 -0.43 -30.19
N GLY A 2 -21.79 0.16 -29.05
CA GLY A 2 -22.61 -0.47 -28.01
C GLY A 2 -21.70 -0.67 -26.79
N LYS A 3 -21.26 0.42 -26.14
CA LYS A 3 -21.89 1.04 -24.96
C LYS A 3 -21.80 0.16 -23.71
N LYS A 4 -21.04 0.67 -22.74
CA LYS A 4 -21.48 1.15 -21.41
C LYS A 4 -21.49 0.04 -20.36
N GLY A 5 -20.80 0.21 -19.24
CA GLY A 5 -21.18 1.14 -18.17
C GLY A 5 -21.87 0.28 -17.11
N GLY A 6 -21.50 0.30 -15.84
CA GLY A 6 -21.18 1.42 -14.99
C GLY A 6 -22.00 1.25 -13.70
N LYS A 7 -21.67 2.05 -12.70
CA LYS A 7 -22.45 2.34 -11.47
C LYS A 7 -22.46 1.19 -10.43
N ALA A 8 -21.81 1.35 -9.29
CA ALA A 8 -22.08 2.27 -8.17
C ALA A 8 -23.13 1.73 -7.19
N LYS A 9 -22.73 1.56 -5.92
CA LYS A 9 -23.24 2.27 -4.72
C LYS A 9 -23.07 1.41 -3.45
N LYS A 10 -22.48 2.05 -2.42
CA LYS A 10 -22.91 2.19 -0.99
C LYS A 10 -23.27 0.90 -0.21
N ALA A 11 -22.96 0.70 1.08
CA ALA A 11 -22.56 1.59 2.18
C ALA A 11 -21.96 0.77 3.35
N ASN A 12 -21.21 1.46 4.23
CA ASN A 12 -21.04 1.27 5.68
C ASN A 12 -20.42 -0.06 6.19
N ALA A 13 -19.52 -0.12 7.18
CA ALA A 13 -19.14 0.79 8.24
C ALA A 13 -17.70 0.50 8.73
N ALA A 14 -17.13 1.53 9.34
CA ALA A 14 -15.91 1.65 10.16
C ALA A 14 -15.78 0.57 11.28
N PRO A 15 -14.63 0.41 11.99
CA PRO A 15 -13.68 1.46 12.33
C PRO A 15 -12.16 1.19 12.24
N ASN A 16 -11.48 2.33 12.25
CA ASN A 16 -10.04 2.62 12.23
C ASN A 16 -9.32 2.14 13.52
N PRO A 17 -7.98 1.98 13.54
CA PRO A 17 -7.13 3.17 13.71
C PRO A 17 -5.73 3.19 13.05
N LYS A 18 -5.38 4.38 12.57
CA LYS A 18 -4.10 5.13 12.69
C LYS A 18 -2.75 4.47 12.34
N SER A 19 -2.15 5.00 11.28
CA SER A 19 -0.73 5.44 11.16
C SER A 19 -0.68 6.52 10.04
N PRO A 20 0.45 7.17 9.64
CA PRO A 20 1.84 7.18 10.14
C PRO A 20 2.48 8.60 10.16
N LYS A 21 3.74 8.74 10.60
CA LYS A 21 4.68 9.82 10.20
C LYS A 21 6.11 9.26 10.22
N THR A 22 6.90 9.38 9.16
CA THR A 22 7.85 10.46 8.79
C THR A 22 8.76 9.91 7.65
N PRO A 23 9.77 10.61 7.04
CA PRO A 23 10.28 11.99 7.20
C PRO A 23 10.60 12.74 5.86
N THR A 24 11.29 13.89 5.98
CA THR A 24 12.06 14.68 4.96
C THR A 24 11.24 15.70 4.14
N SER A 25 11.68 16.93 3.81
CA SER A 25 12.90 17.73 4.08
C SER A 25 12.67 19.21 3.69
N ALA A 26 13.26 20.12 4.46
CA ALA A 26 13.96 21.37 4.07
C ALA A 26 13.37 22.47 3.14
N ARG A 27 13.46 23.68 3.69
CA ARG A 27 13.96 24.97 3.12
C ARG A 27 13.01 25.97 2.42
N SER A 28 12.83 27.07 3.17
CA SER A 28 13.02 28.48 2.79
C SER A 28 12.08 29.13 1.78
N LEU A 29 11.33 30.16 2.22
CA LEU A 29 11.65 31.59 1.97
C LEU A 29 10.56 32.51 2.56
N ARG A 30 11.01 33.67 3.03
CA ARG A 30 10.20 34.78 3.55
C ARG A 30 9.24 35.33 2.48
N ARG A 31 8.03 35.75 2.88
CA ARG A 31 7.60 37.17 2.78
C ARG A 31 6.28 37.40 3.51
N ALA A 32 6.20 38.57 4.11
CA ALA A 32 5.08 39.13 4.85
C ALA A 32 3.91 39.46 3.92
N GLY A 33 2.69 39.37 4.47
CA GLY A 33 1.45 39.84 3.88
C GLY A 33 0.37 39.79 4.95
N ALA A 34 0.07 40.95 5.54
CA ALA A 34 -0.96 41.12 6.54
C ALA A 34 -2.35 41.15 5.87
N THR A 35 -3.33 40.50 6.48
CA THR A 35 -4.74 40.93 6.47
C THR A 35 -5.40 40.48 7.76
N ARG A 36 -6.03 41.44 8.43
CA ARG A 36 -6.76 41.34 9.69
C ARG A 36 -8.25 41.45 9.36
N SER A 37 -9.09 40.57 9.89
CA SER A 37 -10.51 40.82 10.19
C SER A 37 -11.02 39.60 10.97
N LEU A 38 -11.16 39.64 12.30
CA LEU A 38 -12.18 40.28 13.14
C LEU A 38 -13.40 39.37 13.41
N PHE A 39 -13.66 39.24 14.72
CA PHE A 39 -14.81 38.68 15.45
C PHE A 39 -14.95 37.15 15.55
N ASP A 40 -14.72 36.61 16.76
CA ASP A 40 -15.88 36.30 17.62
C ASP A 40 -15.49 36.22 19.12
N PHE A 41 -16.51 36.35 19.95
CA PHE A 41 -16.52 36.70 21.36
C PHE A 41 -16.05 35.61 22.36
N GLY A 42 -15.35 36.09 23.39
CA GLY A 42 -15.39 35.71 24.81
C GLY A 42 -15.70 34.27 25.25
N VAL A 43 -14.69 33.61 25.83
CA VAL A 43 -14.86 32.72 27.00
C VAL A 43 -13.64 32.88 27.90
N VAL A 44 -13.89 32.84 29.22
CA VAL A 44 -12.95 32.87 30.32
C VAL A 44 -12.09 31.58 30.32
N ASP A 45 -10.91 31.67 30.92
CA ASP A 45 -9.98 30.61 31.34
C ASP A 45 -8.73 30.33 30.48
N ASP A 46 -7.63 30.33 31.25
CA ASP A 46 -6.27 29.85 31.00
C ASP A 46 -5.41 30.56 29.95
N GLU A 47 -4.66 31.57 30.41
CA GLU A 47 -3.37 31.87 29.78
C GLU A 47 -2.48 30.61 29.85
N PRO A 48 -1.86 30.21 28.74
CA PRO A 48 -1.02 29.02 28.71
C PRO A 48 0.18 29.22 29.63
N VAL A 49 0.62 28.14 30.27
CA VAL A 49 1.94 28.05 30.92
C VAL A 49 2.99 28.39 29.85
N VAL A 50 3.43 29.65 29.82
CA VAL A 50 4.49 30.08 28.90
C VAL A 50 5.80 29.58 29.47
N ASP A 51 6.42 28.70 28.68
CA ASP A 51 7.78 28.19 28.83
C ASP A 51 8.71 29.24 29.44
N ARG A 52 9.16 28.99 30.68
CA ARG A 52 10.35 29.65 31.19
C ARG A 52 11.48 29.25 30.24
N PRO A 53 12.20 30.20 29.59
CA PRO A 53 13.42 29.84 28.89
C PRO A 53 14.36 29.12 29.89
N PRO A 54 15.09 28.08 29.46
CA PRO A 54 15.91 27.29 30.36
C PRO A 54 16.88 28.21 31.10
N LEU A 55 16.91 28.06 32.42
CA LEU A 55 17.81 28.77 33.32
C LEU A 55 19.26 28.52 32.86
N LEU A 56 19.86 29.46 32.13
CA LEU A 56 21.31 29.58 32.05
C LEU A 56 21.73 30.02 33.45
N VAL A 57 22.20 29.06 34.25
CA VAL A 57 22.41 29.14 35.70
C VAL A 57 23.34 30.31 36.10
N ASP A 58 24.04 30.93 35.15
CA ASP A 58 25.03 31.96 35.40
C ASP A 58 24.66 33.40 34.93
N ASP A 59 23.51 33.65 34.25
CA ASP A 59 23.12 35.01 33.80
C ASP A 59 22.09 35.68 34.72
N THR A 60 22.52 35.93 35.97
CA THR A 60 21.73 36.63 37.00
C THR A 60 22.25 38.04 37.24
N ILE A 61 21.35 38.97 37.53
CA ILE A 61 21.66 40.34 37.97
C ILE A 61 21.05 40.57 39.36
N GLU A 62 21.81 41.21 40.24
CA GLU A 62 21.29 41.65 41.54
C GLU A 62 20.57 43.00 41.37
N ILE A 63 19.28 43.04 41.68
CA ILE A 63 18.45 44.24 41.61
C ILE A 63 18.16 44.73 43.01
N THR A 64 18.71 45.89 43.36
CA THR A 64 18.42 46.56 44.62
C THR A 64 17.23 47.50 44.43
N VAL A 65 16.17 47.28 45.21
CA VAL A 65 14.93 48.05 45.14
C VAL A 65 14.94 49.12 46.22
N TYR A 66 14.81 50.38 45.81
CA TYR A 66 14.80 51.54 46.68
C TYR A 66 13.41 52.15 46.82
N THR A 67 13.08 52.71 47.98
CA THR A 67 11.93 53.63 48.10
C THR A 67 12.25 54.97 47.43
N LYS A 68 11.23 55.81 47.24
CA LYS A 68 11.41 57.22 46.81
C LYS A 68 12.34 58.05 47.71
N GLN A 69 12.56 57.62 48.97
CA GLN A 69 13.50 58.25 49.91
C GLN A 69 14.89 57.57 49.90
N LEU A 70 15.19 56.78 48.87
CA LEU A 70 16.45 56.05 48.68
C LEU A 70 16.78 55.07 49.83
N LYS A 71 15.77 54.61 50.58
CA LYS A 71 15.95 53.51 51.54
C LYS A 71 15.84 52.18 50.81
N THR A 72 16.80 51.29 51.02
CA THR A 72 16.77 49.94 50.47
C THR A 72 15.60 49.15 51.05
N LEU A 73 14.72 48.65 50.19
CA LEU A 73 13.58 47.78 50.55
C LEU A 73 14.02 46.31 50.58
N CYS A 74 14.59 45.83 49.49
CA CYS A 74 15.10 44.47 49.32
C CYS A 74 16.12 44.41 48.18
N SER A 75 16.89 43.33 48.13
CA SER A 75 17.73 42.96 46.99
C SER A 75 17.21 41.66 46.41
N ILE A 76 16.94 41.64 45.11
CA ILE A 76 16.37 40.49 44.40
C ILE A 76 17.38 40.02 43.37
N ARG A 77 17.70 38.73 43.39
CA ARG A 77 18.47 38.10 42.33
C ARG A 77 17.52 37.79 41.16
N ALA A 78 17.55 38.62 40.12
CA ALA A 78 16.70 38.50 38.96
C ALA A 78 17.46 37.87 37.78
N TYR A 79 16.74 37.17 36.90
CA TYR A 79 17.29 36.70 35.64
C TYR A 79 17.12 37.78 34.57
N ARG A 80 18.10 37.94 33.66
CA ARG A 80 18.01 38.98 32.61
C ARG A 80 16.87 38.77 31.60
N GLY A 81 16.30 37.58 31.53
CA GLY A 81 15.08 37.29 30.75
C GLY A 81 13.77 37.71 31.43
N TRP A 82 13.80 38.22 32.67
CA TRP A 82 12.59 38.64 33.37
C TRP A 82 11.90 39.83 32.69
N LYS A 83 10.58 39.90 32.85
CA LYS A 83 9.73 41.05 32.53
C LYS A 83 9.34 41.77 33.80
N LEU A 84 8.65 42.92 33.65
CA LEU A 84 8.15 43.70 34.77
C LEU A 84 7.27 42.89 35.73
N SER A 85 6.47 41.95 35.24
CA SER A 85 5.63 41.07 36.07
C SER A 85 6.47 40.24 37.04
N ASP A 86 7.55 39.62 36.55
CA ASP A 86 8.39 38.71 37.34
C ASP A 86 9.10 39.45 38.48
N LEU A 87 9.60 40.67 38.21
CA LEU A 87 10.18 41.50 39.25
C LEU A 87 9.15 41.96 40.28
N LYS A 88 7.93 42.28 39.84
CA LYS A 88 6.86 42.65 40.78
C LYS A 88 6.51 41.50 41.71
N ASP A 89 6.46 40.28 41.21
CA ASP A 89 6.23 39.08 42.02
C ASP A 89 7.41 38.78 42.95
N GLY A 90 8.64 38.99 42.49
CA GLY A 90 9.84 38.92 43.35
C GLY A 90 9.80 39.94 44.50
N ILE A 91 9.46 41.19 44.22
CA ILE A 91 9.29 42.24 45.25
C ILE A 91 8.17 41.87 46.19
N TRP A 92 7.06 41.34 45.67
CA TRP A 92 5.94 40.92 46.51
C TRP A 92 6.35 39.80 47.47
N THR A 93 7.11 38.81 47.00
CA THR A 93 7.59 37.69 47.83
C THR A 93 8.45 38.18 49.00
N GLU A 94 9.33 39.14 48.76
CA GLU A 94 10.25 39.65 49.78
C GLU A 94 9.63 40.72 50.70
N THR A 95 8.74 41.57 50.18
CA THR A 95 8.25 42.77 50.89
C THR A 95 6.77 42.73 51.25
N SER A 96 6.02 41.73 50.77
CA SER A 96 4.56 41.64 50.86
C SER A 96 3.79 42.82 50.24
N ILE A 97 4.43 43.67 49.43
CA ILE A 97 3.77 44.73 48.66
C ILE A 97 3.16 44.11 47.41
N ALA A 98 1.83 44.17 47.24
CA ALA A 98 1.17 43.51 46.11
C ALA A 98 1.59 44.12 44.74
N PRO A 99 1.72 43.33 43.66
CA PRO A 99 2.18 43.81 42.34
C PRO A 99 1.42 45.02 41.76
N ILE A 100 0.13 45.15 42.07
CA ILE A 100 -0.71 46.27 41.66
C ILE A 100 -0.36 47.57 42.39
N GLU A 101 0.12 47.47 43.63
CA GLU A 101 0.59 48.61 44.43
C GLU A 101 1.97 49.09 43.97
N GLN A 102 2.68 48.30 43.18
CA GLN A 102 4.04 48.58 42.76
C GLN A 102 4.09 49.40 41.46
N LYS A 103 4.71 50.60 41.53
CA LYS A 103 5.22 51.33 40.36
C LYS A 103 6.75 51.33 40.40
N ILE A 104 7.34 50.68 39.41
CA ILE A 104 8.78 50.48 39.33
C ILE A 104 9.33 51.45 38.29
N TYR A 105 10.33 52.22 38.70
CA TYR A 105 11.02 53.19 37.85
C TYR A 105 12.47 52.76 37.67
N VAL A 106 12.92 52.85 36.43
CA VAL A 106 14.32 52.70 36.04
C VAL A 106 14.74 54.06 35.46
N ASN A 107 15.80 54.68 35.98
CA ASN A 107 16.27 55.99 35.53
C ASN A 107 15.17 57.09 35.51
N ASN A 108 14.27 57.08 36.50
CA ASN A 108 13.11 57.99 36.62
C ASN A 108 11.99 57.83 35.57
N GLU A 109 12.03 56.81 34.71
CA GLU A 109 10.92 56.46 33.81
C GLU A 109 10.18 55.20 34.32
N GLU A 110 8.84 55.18 34.23
CA GLU A 110 8.07 54.00 34.63
C GLU A 110 8.37 52.85 33.67
N MET A 111 8.74 51.70 34.22
CA MET A 111 9.16 50.56 33.43
C MET A 111 8.02 50.07 32.51
N PRO A 112 8.26 49.89 31.20
CA PRO A 112 7.23 49.41 30.28
C PRO A 112 6.86 47.95 30.56
N LYS A 113 5.57 47.61 30.42
CA LYS A 113 5.04 46.27 30.79
C LYS A 113 5.70 45.10 30.06
N ASN A 114 6.15 45.30 28.82
CA ASN A 114 6.59 44.22 27.93
C ASN A 114 8.09 44.23 27.60
N VAL A 115 8.89 45.03 28.32
CA VAL A 115 10.35 45.12 28.09
C VAL A 115 11.08 44.06 28.91
N LEU A 116 12.04 43.38 28.29
CA LEU A 116 12.89 42.38 28.94
C LEU A 116 14.03 43.07 29.70
N PHE A 117 14.48 42.45 30.78
CA PHE A 117 15.51 43.03 31.64
C PHE A 117 16.86 43.16 30.92
N GLN A 118 17.16 42.27 29.97
CA GLN A 118 18.35 42.34 29.11
C GLN A 118 18.44 43.64 28.31
N ASP A 119 17.30 44.23 27.92
CA ASP A 119 17.25 45.44 27.08
C ASP A 119 17.51 46.70 27.93
N LEU A 120 17.16 46.65 29.22
CA LEU A 120 17.34 47.75 30.18
C LEU A 120 18.68 47.64 30.94
N PHE A 121 19.13 46.41 31.18
CA PHE A 121 20.35 46.10 31.90
C PHE A 121 21.19 45.12 31.06
N PRO A 122 22.16 45.62 30.29
CA PRO A 122 23.06 44.78 29.49
C PRO A 122 24.04 43.97 30.34
N ALA A 123 24.63 42.92 29.77
CA ALA A 123 25.51 41.96 30.46
C ALA A 123 26.72 42.57 31.20
N ALA A 124 27.15 43.79 30.83
CA ALA A 124 28.26 44.50 31.47
C ALA A 124 27.94 45.02 32.89
N VAL A 125 26.66 45.06 33.29
CA VAL A 125 26.21 45.63 34.56
C VAL A 125 26.00 44.52 35.60
N ALA A 126 26.86 44.45 36.62
CA ALA A 126 26.79 43.40 37.64
C ALA A 126 25.61 43.53 38.62
N GLY A 127 25.03 44.73 38.77
CA GLY A 127 23.85 44.99 39.60
C GLY A 127 23.12 46.26 39.18
N ALA A 128 21.81 46.30 39.38
CA ALA A 128 20.96 47.42 38.99
C ALA A 128 20.14 47.96 40.16
N ALA A 129 19.91 49.28 40.19
CA ALA A 129 19.07 49.94 41.18
C ALA A 129 17.74 50.34 40.52
N VAL A 130 16.62 49.96 41.13
CA VAL A 130 15.28 50.40 40.69
C VAL A 130 14.56 51.10 41.82
N THR A 131 13.75 52.10 41.49
CA THR A 131 12.96 52.83 42.50
C THR A 131 11.52 52.35 42.48
N LEU A 132 11.04 51.89 43.63
CA LEU A 132 9.64 51.55 43.85
C LEU A 132 8.90 52.75 44.46
N THR A 133 7.85 53.21 43.80
CA THR A 133 6.82 54.04 44.44
C THR A 133 5.56 53.20 44.65
N ARG A 134 5.00 53.30 45.84
CA ARG A 134 3.81 52.54 46.23
C ARG A 134 2.57 53.36 45.86
N ARG A 135 1.67 52.79 45.05
CA ARG A 135 0.30 53.32 44.88
C ARG A 135 -0.39 53.24 46.24
N SER A 136 -1.30 54.18 46.54
CA SER A 136 -2.07 54.06 47.78
C SER A 136 -2.87 52.75 47.77
N PRO A 137 -3.09 52.11 48.93
CA PRO A 137 -3.93 50.92 49.00
C PRO A 137 -5.31 51.16 48.40
N GLU A 138 -5.87 52.35 48.62
CA GLU A 138 -7.17 52.77 48.06
C GLU A 138 -7.15 52.83 46.53
N GLN A 139 -6.15 53.49 45.92
CA GLN A 139 -6.01 53.55 44.46
C GLN A 139 -5.83 52.15 43.87
N SER A 140 -5.09 51.28 44.55
CA SER A 140 -4.82 49.91 44.09
C SER A 140 -6.07 49.03 44.14
N VAL A 141 -6.89 49.18 45.19
CA VAL A 141 -8.20 48.53 45.30
C VAL A 141 -9.12 49.01 44.19
N TRP A 142 -9.18 50.32 43.91
CA TRP A 142 -10.04 50.85 42.85
C TRP A 142 -9.56 50.53 41.45
N LEU A 143 -8.24 50.52 41.21
CA LEU A 143 -7.66 50.02 39.96
C LEU A 143 -8.06 48.57 39.72
N LYS A 144 -7.94 47.71 40.75
CA LYS A 144 -8.39 46.30 40.65
C LYS A 144 -9.87 46.21 40.31
N LYS A 145 -10.72 46.89 41.08
CA LYS A 145 -12.18 46.90 40.86
C LYS A 145 -12.57 47.41 39.47
N CYS A 146 -11.94 48.49 39.00
CA CYS A 146 -12.26 49.08 37.69
C CYS A 146 -11.71 48.26 36.52
N MET A 147 -10.57 47.56 36.71
CA MET A 147 -10.07 46.60 35.72
C MET A 147 -10.97 45.36 35.59
N GLU A 148 -11.52 44.88 36.70
CA GLU A 148 -12.48 43.76 36.70
C GLU A 148 -13.82 44.20 36.10
N TYR A 149 -14.38 45.31 36.60
CA TYR A 149 -15.68 45.86 36.23
C TYR A 149 -15.63 47.39 36.10
N GLY A 150 -15.56 47.92 34.86
CA GLY A 150 -15.35 49.35 34.60
C GLY A 150 -16.39 50.30 35.23
N LEU A 151 -17.65 49.88 35.35
CA LEU A 151 -18.72 50.70 35.96
C LEU A 151 -18.59 50.86 37.47
N GLN A 152 -17.67 50.15 38.13
CA GLN A 152 -17.40 50.32 39.56
C GLN A 152 -16.94 51.75 39.90
N LEU A 153 -16.41 52.50 38.93
CA LEU A 153 -16.03 53.90 39.09
C LEU A 153 -17.16 54.77 39.68
N GLN A 154 -18.43 54.43 39.43
CA GLN A 154 -19.57 55.16 39.98
C GLN A 154 -19.62 55.17 41.52
N TYR A 155 -19.07 54.13 42.16
CA TYR A 155 -19.00 53.98 43.61
C TYR A 155 -17.66 54.45 44.20
N ALA A 156 -16.73 54.89 43.34
CA ALA A 156 -15.43 55.35 43.77
C ALA A 156 -15.52 56.72 44.48
N PRO A 157 -14.71 56.98 45.51
CA PRO A 157 -14.65 58.30 46.13
C PRO A 157 -14.21 59.35 45.10
N LYS A 158 -14.60 60.61 45.32
CA LYS A 158 -14.37 61.72 44.36
C LYS A 158 -12.92 61.85 43.91
N ASP A 159 -11.97 61.58 44.81
CA ASP A 159 -10.54 61.63 44.51
C ASP A 159 -10.12 60.55 43.49
N MET A 160 -10.74 59.36 43.53
CA MET A 160 -10.50 58.28 42.56
C MET A 160 -11.26 58.49 41.25
N GLN A 161 -12.43 59.13 41.28
CA GLN A 161 -13.11 59.61 40.06
C GLN A 161 -12.34 60.71 39.34
N ASN A 162 -11.41 61.38 40.03
CA ASN A 162 -10.48 62.37 39.48
C ASN A 162 -9.07 61.82 39.25
N ASP A 163 -8.83 60.52 39.47
CA ASP A 163 -7.54 59.88 39.23
C ASP A 163 -7.48 59.34 37.79
N LEU A 164 -6.56 59.88 36.99
CA LEU A 164 -6.44 59.58 35.56
C LEU A 164 -6.20 58.08 35.31
N GLU A 165 -5.41 57.39 36.13
CA GLU A 165 -5.12 55.96 35.95
C GLU A 165 -6.34 55.09 36.25
N VAL A 166 -7.05 55.37 37.35
CA VAL A 166 -8.29 54.68 37.72
C VAL A 166 -9.35 54.89 36.64
N VAL A 167 -9.53 56.12 36.18
CA VAL A 167 -10.50 56.46 35.13
C VAL A 167 -10.13 55.82 33.80
N LEU A 168 -8.87 55.87 33.34
CA LEU A 168 -8.45 55.20 32.11
C LEU A 168 -8.59 53.68 32.19
N ALA A 169 -8.31 53.07 33.34
CA ALA A 169 -8.53 51.65 33.55
C ALA A 169 -10.02 51.30 33.47
N ALA A 170 -10.88 52.12 34.10
CA ALA A 170 -12.33 51.97 34.06
C ALA A 170 -12.88 52.12 32.63
N VAL A 171 -12.48 53.16 31.90
CA VAL A 171 -12.92 53.47 30.54
C VAL A 171 -12.45 52.42 29.54
N LYS A 172 -11.19 51.97 29.64
CA LYS A 172 -10.68 50.85 28.81
C LYS A 172 -11.44 49.56 29.05
N ARG A 173 -11.97 49.34 30.26
CA ARG A 173 -12.76 48.16 30.61
C ARG A 173 -14.22 48.29 30.19
N ASN A 174 -14.82 49.46 30.40
CA ASN A 174 -16.16 49.80 29.95
C ASN A 174 -16.22 51.31 29.63
N PRO A 175 -16.38 51.70 28.37
CA PRO A 175 -16.25 53.09 27.95
C PRO A 175 -17.37 53.98 28.52
N LYS A 176 -18.53 53.41 28.88
CA LYS A 176 -19.61 54.13 29.60
C LYS A 176 -19.20 54.60 30.99
N ALA A 177 -18.10 54.09 31.55
CA ALA A 177 -17.58 54.57 32.83
C ALA A 177 -17.14 56.05 32.79
N ILE A 178 -16.89 56.62 31.60
CA ILE A 178 -16.49 58.01 31.43
C ILE A 178 -17.48 58.99 32.08
N GLN A 179 -18.77 58.65 32.15
CA GLN A 179 -19.80 59.50 32.76
C GLN A 179 -19.59 59.76 34.26
N TYR A 180 -18.88 58.86 34.94
CA TYR A 180 -18.57 58.95 36.37
C TYR A 180 -17.21 59.59 36.65
N ALA A 181 -16.42 59.90 35.63
CA ALA A 181 -15.16 60.62 35.79
C ALA A 181 -15.41 62.09 36.15
N SER A 182 -14.42 62.72 36.79
CA SER A 182 -14.49 64.15 37.11
C SER A 182 -14.67 65.00 35.85
N PRO A 183 -15.30 66.19 35.94
CA PRO A 183 -15.45 67.09 34.78
C PRO A 183 -14.12 67.43 34.09
N ALA A 184 -13.03 67.51 34.85
CA ALA A 184 -11.70 67.76 34.30
C ALA A 184 -11.22 66.60 33.42
N LEU A 185 -11.42 65.35 33.84
CA LEU A 185 -11.01 64.17 33.06
C LEU A 185 -11.95 63.86 31.89
N ARG A 186 -13.25 64.22 32.00
CA ARG A 186 -14.23 64.12 30.90
C ARG A 186 -13.97 65.06 29.73
N SER A 187 -13.05 66.01 29.85
CA SER A 187 -12.67 66.92 28.76
C SER A 187 -11.25 66.68 28.24
N GLN A 188 -10.53 65.68 28.78
CA GLN A 188 -9.19 65.33 28.33
C GLN A 188 -9.22 64.43 27.10
N THR A 189 -8.51 64.86 26.05
CA THR A 189 -8.39 64.16 24.76
C THR A 189 -8.01 62.68 24.93
N GLN A 190 -7.07 62.37 25.83
CA GLN A 190 -6.61 60.99 26.06
C GLN A 190 -7.72 60.07 26.59
N VAL A 191 -8.56 60.56 27.51
CA VAL A 191 -9.67 59.79 28.09
C VAL A 191 -10.78 59.60 27.07
N LEU A 192 -11.08 60.66 26.30
CA LEU A 192 -12.10 60.66 25.26
C LEU A 192 -11.76 59.70 24.11
N LEU A 193 -10.54 59.76 23.57
CA LEU A 193 -10.09 58.82 22.54
C LEU A 193 -10.02 57.38 23.07
N ALA A 194 -9.65 57.17 24.34
CA ALA A 194 -9.68 55.85 24.96
C ALA A 194 -11.11 55.27 25.07
N ALA A 195 -12.13 56.11 25.26
CA ALA A 195 -13.53 55.68 25.23
C ALA A 195 -13.98 55.35 23.80
N LEU A 196 -13.76 56.28 22.85
CA LEU A 196 -14.17 56.13 21.45
C LEU A 196 -13.49 54.95 20.74
N THR A 197 -12.25 54.64 21.08
CA THR A 197 -11.55 53.45 20.53
C THR A 197 -12.18 52.13 20.94
N GLN A 198 -12.86 52.07 22.10
CA GLN A 198 -13.56 50.86 22.55
C GLN A 198 -14.99 50.81 22.00
N ASP A 199 -15.72 51.92 22.07
CA ASP A 199 -17.11 52.01 21.64
C ASP A 199 -17.43 53.42 21.13
N VAL A 200 -17.77 53.51 19.85
CA VAL A 200 -18.05 54.76 19.13
C VAL A 200 -19.35 55.40 19.61
N ASP A 201 -20.30 54.59 20.09
CA ASP A 201 -21.58 55.07 20.64
C ASP A 201 -21.37 55.88 21.92
N THR A 202 -20.16 55.87 22.50
CA THR A 202 -19.83 56.77 23.61
C THR A 202 -19.69 58.24 23.22
N ALA A 203 -19.65 58.54 21.91
CA ALA A 203 -19.71 59.90 21.38
C ALA A 203 -20.91 60.69 21.92
N ASP A 204 -22.06 60.03 22.13
CA ASP A 204 -23.29 60.65 22.64
C ASP A 204 -23.14 61.16 24.09
N PHE A 205 -22.20 60.60 24.86
CA PHE A 205 -21.94 61.00 26.25
C PHE A 205 -20.85 62.07 26.37
N LEU A 206 -20.22 62.47 25.26
CA LEU A 206 -19.17 63.48 25.28
C LEU A 206 -19.77 64.90 25.29
N ASP A 207 -19.06 65.84 25.90
CA ASP A 207 -19.48 67.24 25.90
C ASP A 207 -19.44 67.78 24.45
N PRO A 208 -20.53 68.37 23.92
CA PRO A 208 -20.58 68.85 22.53
C PRO A 208 -19.45 69.81 22.16
N SER A 209 -18.89 70.55 23.12
CA SER A 209 -17.77 71.48 22.89
C SER A 209 -16.48 70.80 22.40
N VAL A 210 -16.31 69.50 22.63
CA VAL A 210 -15.11 68.75 22.18
C VAL A 210 -15.09 68.59 20.66
N TRP A 211 -16.25 68.57 20.01
CA TRP A 211 -16.40 68.47 18.55
C TRP A 211 -16.08 69.78 17.81
N SER A 212 -15.82 70.85 18.55
CA SER A 212 -15.30 72.12 18.02
C SER A 212 -13.77 72.21 18.12
N LYS A 213 -13.07 71.16 18.57
CA LYS A 213 -11.60 71.12 18.65
C LYS A 213 -11.01 70.35 17.48
N ARG A 214 -10.30 71.03 16.58
CA ARG A 214 -9.69 70.44 15.36
C ARG A 214 -8.89 69.16 15.64
N GLU A 215 -7.95 69.22 16.58
CA GLU A 215 -7.06 68.09 16.89
C GLU A 215 -7.84 66.85 17.38
N PHE A 216 -8.88 67.07 18.17
CA PHE A 216 -9.74 65.98 18.64
C PHE A 216 -10.57 65.39 17.50
N VAL A 217 -11.20 66.24 16.67
CA VAL A 217 -12.01 65.78 15.52
C VAL A 217 -11.16 64.98 14.53
N LEU A 218 -9.95 65.45 14.20
CA LEU A 218 -9.02 64.73 13.31
C LEU A 218 -8.65 63.33 13.82
N GLU A 219 -8.39 63.18 15.11
CA GLU A 219 -8.09 61.87 15.71
C GLU A 219 -9.35 61.02 15.88
N ALA A 220 -10.50 61.62 16.17
CA ALA A 220 -11.78 60.94 16.30
C ALA A 220 -12.23 60.33 14.96
N VAL A 221 -12.19 61.09 13.85
CA VAL A 221 -12.59 60.59 12.52
C VAL A 221 -11.68 59.49 11.99
N ARG A 222 -10.42 59.43 12.45
CA ARG A 222 -9.51 58.30 12.18
C ARG A 222 -9.91 57.04 12.93
N ILE A 223 -10.51 57.16 14.11
CA ILE A 223 -11.04 56.00 14.85
C ILE A 223 -12.25 55.44 14.10
N ASP A 224 -13.21 56.29 13.77
CA ASP A 224 -14.41 55.93 13.02
C ASP A 224 -14.95 57.13 12.23
N TRP A 225 -15.17 56.93 10.93
CA TRP A 225 -15.58 58.00 10.02
C TRP A 225 -16.96 58.58 10.35
N GLN A 226 -17.84 57.79 10.99
CA GLN A 226 -19.19 58.22 11.34
C GLN A 226 -19.19 59.40 12.32
N LEU A 227 -18.11 59.55 13.09
CA LEU A 227 -17.93 60.65 14.03
C LEU A 227 -17.79 62.02 13.36
N LEU A 228 -17.55 62.07 12.04
CA LEU A 228 -17.56 63.32 11.27
C LEU A 228 -18.90 64.06 11.40
N ARG A 229 -20.02 63.32 11.53
CA ARG A 229 -21.37 63.90 11.72
C ARG A 229 -21.51 64.71 13.01
N MET A 230 -20.66 64.42 14.00
CA MET A 230 -20.66 65.11 15.28
C MET A 230 -19.81 66.40 15.26
N ALA A 231 -18.90 66.53 14.28
CA ALA A 231 -18.07 67.71 14.11
C ALA A 231 -18.89 68.96 13.76
N CYS A 232 -18.41 70.14 14.16
CA CYS A 232 -19.06 71.39 13.75
C CYS A 232 -18.92 71.62 12.23
N GLU A 233 -19.80 72.47 11.67
CA GLU A 233 -19.87 72.72 10.22
C GLU A 233 -18.52 73.12 9.60
N GLU A 234 -17.68 73.86 10.33
CA GLU A 234 -16.35 74.26 9.88
C GLU A 234 -15.46 73.06 9.52
N PHE A 235 -15.50 71.98 10.30
CA PHE A 235 -14.70 70.78 10.05
C PHE A 235 -15.38 69.79 9.10
N GLN A 236 -16.70 69.84 8.95
CA GLN A 236 -17.41 69.09 7.89
C GLN A 236 -17.14 69.65 6.49
N LYS A 237 -16.73 70.92 6.40
CA LYS A 237 -16.31 71.60 5.15
C LYS A 237 -14.83 71.44 4.84
N ASP A 238 -14.03 70.97 5.79
CA ASP A 238 -12.58 70.85 5.63
C ASP A 238 -12.20 69.56 4.88
N PRO A 239 -11.62 69.65 3.66
CA PRO A 239 -11.18 68.49 2.92
C PRO A 239 -10.17 67.62 3.66
N GLU A 240 -9.30 68.17 4.51
CA GLU A 240 -8.31 67.38 5.26
C GLU A 240 -8.98 66.46 6.28
N VAL A 241 -10.03 66.95 6.95
CA VAL A 241 -10.79 66.18 7.95
C VAL A 241 -11.59 65.08 7.25
N VAL A 242 -12.26 65.40 6.14
CA VAL A 242 -13.01 64.41 5.34
C VAL A 242 -12.07 63.36 4.73
N LEU A 243 -10.90 63.75 4.23
CA LEU A 243 -9.89 62.81 3.74
C LEU A 243 -9.35 61.92 4.87
N ALA A 244 -9.15 62.46 6.08
CA ALA A 244 -8.76 61.65 7.23
C ALA A 244 -9.85 60.64 7.62
N ALA A 245 -11.12 61.00 7.49
CA ALA A 245 -12.26 60.10 7.68
C ALA A 245 -12.30 59.00 6.62
N ILE A 246 -12.03 59.31 5.34
CA ILE A 246 -12.01 58.34 4.23
C ILE A 246 -10.80 57.39 4.33
N ARG A 247 -9.61 57.92 4.64
CA ARG A 247 -8.34 57.16 4.65
C ARG A 247 -8.03 56.50 5.99
N GLY A 248 -8.86 56.71 7.01
CA GLY A 248 -8.66 56.14 8.34
C GLY A 248 -8.74 54.60 8.35
N PRO A 249 -8.28 53.93 9.43
CA PRO A 249 -8.38 52.48 9.62
C PRO A 249 -9.78 51.88 9.42
N LYS A 250 -10.83 52.61 9.82
CA LYS A 250 -12.24 52.27 9.57
C LYS A 250 -12.86 53.16 8.48
N GLY A 251 -12.05 53.86 7.71
CA GLY A 251 -12.53 54.85 6.76
C GLY A 251 -13.41 54.24 5.68
N HIS A 252 -14.42 54.99 5.28
CA HIS A 252 -15.43 54.57 4.31
C HIS A 252 -15.73 55.71 3.35
N TRP A 253 -15.98 55.39 2.08
CA TRP A 253 -16.29 56.38 1.05
C TRP A 253 -17.50 57.26 1.40
N ASP A 254 -18.49 56.71 2.11
CA ASP A 254 -19.71 57.44 2.55
C ASP A 254 -19.42 58.56 3.57
N ALA A 255 -18.19 58.67 4.07
CA ALA A 255 -17.75 59.84 4.83
C ALA A 255 -17.87 61.14 4.04
N ILE A 256 -17.78 61.08 2.70
CA ILE A 256 -18.00 62.24 1.83
C ILE A 256 -19.42 62.79 1.96
N SER A 257 -20.42 61.93 2.19
CA SER A 257 -21.82 62.29 2.39
C SER A 257 -22.08 62.96 3.75
N ALA A 258 -21.21 62.69 4.73
CA ALA A 258 -21.24 63.35 6.04
C ALA A 258 -20.54 64.71 6.04
N GLY A 259 -19.77 65.03 4.99
CA GLY A 259 -19.20 66.35 4.75
C GLY A 259 -20.22 67.30 4.10
N SER A 260 -19.88 68.59 4.09
CA SER A 260 -20.69 69.60 3.40
C SER A 260 -20.55 69.51 1.87
N PRO A 261 -21.54 69.96 1.06
CA PRO A 261 -21.48 69.88 -0.40
C PRO A 261 -20.22 70.50 -1.03
N GLU A 262 -19.63 71.51 -0.37
CA GLU A 262 -18.39 72.19 -0.79
C GLU A 262 -17.18 71.25 -0.90
N VAL A 263 -17.14 70.13 -0.17
CA VAL A 263 -16.00 69.18 -0.22
C VAL A 263 -15.93 68.40 -1.54
N TRP A 264 -17.03 68.35 -2.30
CA TRP A 264 -17.09 67.70 -3.61
C TRP A 264 -16.29 68.47 -4.68
N GLU A 265 -16.12 69.79 -4.51
CA GLU A 265 -15.32 70.61 -5.43
C GLU A 265 -13.82 70.32 -5.29
N HIS A 266 -13.39 69.82 -4.13
CA HIS A 266 -12.01 69.40 -3.90
C HIS A 266 -11.77 68.00 -4.47
N ILE A 267 -11.38 67.91 -5.74
CA ILE A 267 -11.28 66.65 -6.54
C ILE A 267 -10.59 65.47 -5.85
N GLU A 268 -9.64 65.72 -4.94
CA GLU A 268 -8.99 64.67 -4.16
C GLU A 268 -9.95 63.91 -3.22
N VAL A 269 -11.03 64.53 -2.76
CA VAL A 269 -12.04 63.91 -1.89
C VAL A 269 -12.86 62.87 -2.68
N PRO A 270 -13.47 63.18 -3.84
CA PRO A 270 -14.08 62.16 -4.69
C PRO A 270 -13.10 61.08 -5.18
N ARG A 271 -11.84 61.43 -5.51
CA ARG A 271 -10.82 60.44 -5.92
C ARG A 271 -10.51 59.45 -4.80
N ALA A 272 -10.26 59.94 -3.58
CA ALA A 272 -10.00 59.10 -2.42
C ALA A 272 -11.23 58.26 -2.05
N ALA A 273 -12.44 58.81 -2.14
CA ALA A 273 -13.66 58.05 -1.92
C ALA A 273 -13.82 56.93 -2.98
N ALA A 274 -13.47 57.20 -4.24
CA ALA A 274 -13.57 56.23 -5.33
C ALA A 274 -12.63 55.03 -5.16
N GLU A 275 -11.53 55.15 -4.42
CA GLU A 275 -10.63 54.03 -4.09
C GLU A 275 -11.31 52.94 -3.26
N THR A 276 -12.39 53.25 -2.55
CA THR A 276 -13.15 52.28 -1.72
C THR A 276 -14.61 52.13 -2.14
N GLY A 277 -15.26 53.19 -2.65
CA GLY A 277 -16.65 53.17 -3.10
C GLY A 277 -16.84 52.89 -4.59
N GLY A 278 -15.79 53.03 -5.40
CA GLY A 278 -15.87 52.86 -6.85
C GLY A 278 -16.88 53.82 -7.48
N TRP A 279 -17.73 53.30 -8.36
CA TRP A 279 -18.67 54.13 -9.13
C TRP A 279 -19.80 54.73 -8.29
N THR A 280 -20.09 54.20 -7.09
CA THR A 280 -21.18 54.75 -6.26
C THR A 280 -20.93 56.22 -5.90
N VAL A 281 -19.66 56.61 -5.76
CA VAL A 281 -19.23 57.99 -5.50
C VAL A 281 -19.66 58.94 -6.62
N HIS A 282 -19.64 58.48 -7.87
CA HIS A 282 -20.18 59.25 -8.99
C HIS A 282 -21.69 59.43 -8.85
N ASP A 283 -22.41 58.36 -8.49
CA ASP A 283 -23.89 58.38 -8.45
C ASP A 283 -24.45 59.26 -7.32
N ILE A 284 -23.71 59.41 -6.22
CA ILE A 284 -24.07 60.32 -5.11
C ILE A 284 -23.49 61.74 -5.26
N ALA A 285 -22.61 61.99 -6.24
CA ALA A 285 -22.03 63.31 -6.47
C ALA A 285 -23.11 64.30 -6.97
N PRO A 286 -22.97 65.61 -6.65
CA PRO A 286 -23.82 66.65 -7.22
C PRO A 286 -23.85 66.58 -8.76
N HIS A 287 -25.04 66.73 -9.35
CA HIS A 287 -25.27 66.53 -10.79
C HIS A 287 -24.34 67.38 -11.69
N GLU A 288 -23.94 68.56 -11.20
CA GLU A 288 -23.04 69.48 -11.90
C GLU A 288 -21.61 68.93 -12.05
N LEU A 289 -21.17 68.06 -11.14
CA LEU A 289 -19.81 67.51 -11.09
C LEU A 289 -19.69 66.11 -11.72
N GLN A 290 -20.80 65.38 -11.88
CA GLN A 290 -20.83 64.02 -12.43
C GLN A 290 -20.15 63.92 -13.81
N ALA A 291 -20.45 64.84 -14.73
CA ALA A 291 -19.84 64.86 -16.06
C ALA A 291 -18.32 65.13 -16.02
N GLY A 292 -17.85 65.91 -15.05
CA GLY A 292 -16.43 66.15 -14.82
C GLY A 292 -15.71 64.92 -14.29
N LEU A 293 -16.32 64.21 -13.33
CA LEU A 293 -15.77 62.98 -12.74
C LEU A 293 -15.61 61.85 -13.76
N ARG A 294 -16.54 61.69 -14.71
CA ARG A 294 -16.42 60.68 -15.78
C ARG A 294 -15.22 60.88 -16.70
N LYS A 295 -14.75 62.12 -16.82
CA LYS A 295 -13.59 62.51 -17.64
C LYS A 295 -12.28 62.50 -16.85
N ASP A 296 -12.35 62.42 -15.53
CA ASP A 296 -11.15 62.41 -14.69
C ASP A 296 -10.48 61.03 -14.73
N LYS A 297 -9.26 60.97 -15.27
CA LYS A 297 -8.50 59.74 -15.41
C LYS A 297 -8.26 59.03 -14.07
N GLN A 298 -7.92 59.77 -13.01
CA GLN A 298 -7.59 59.14 -11.72
C GLN A 298 -8.83 58.58 -11.03
N PHE A 299 -9.95 59.30 -11.08
CA PHE A 299 -11.23 58.81 -10.61
C PHE A 299 -11.64 57.53 -11.37
N ALA A 300 -11.61 57.57 -12.72
CA ALA A 300 -11.91 56.42 -13.56
C ALA A 300 -11.00 55.22 -13.26
N LEU A 301 -9.70 55.45 -13.09
CA LEU A 301 -8.73 54.40 -12.75
C LEU A 301 -9.03 53.79 -11.37
N SER A 302 -9.35 54.58 -10.36
CA SER A 302 -9.75 54.09 -9.03
C SER A 302 -11.03 53.24 -9.11
N CYS A 303 -12.04 53.67 -9.87
CA CYS A 303 -13.26 52.89 -10.07
C CYS A 303 -13.01 51.59 -10.84
N VAL A 304 -12.19 51.63 -11.88
CA VAL A 304 -11.85 50.46 -12.70
C VAL A 304 -11.03 49.46 -11.88
N ARG A 305 -10.11 49.90 -11.03
CA ARG A 305 -9.32 49.04 -10.12
C ARG A 305 -10.16 48.24 -9.13
N LEU A 306 -11.34 48.77 -8.74
CA LEU A 306 -12.28 48.05 -7.88
C LEU A 306 -13.18 47.09 -8.66
N ASP A 307 -13.70 47.53 -9.81
CA ASP A 307 -14.48 46.69 -10.71
C ASP A 307 -14.28 47.15 -12.16
N TRP A 308 -13.68 46.28 -12.98
CA TRP A 308 -13.43 46.51 -14.39
C TRP A 308 -14.71 46.82 -15.20
N ARG A 309 -15.89 46.39 -14.77
CA ARG A 309 -17.17 46.64 -15.47
C ARG A 309 -17.53 48.12 -15.54
N ASN A 310 -16.90 48.95 -14.71
CA ASN A 310 -17.06 50.40 -14.78
C ASN A 310 -16.51 51.01 -16.07
N LEU A 311 -15.75 50.25 -16.89
CA LEU A 311 -15.37 50.64 -18.25
C LEU A 311 -16.58 51.03 -19.13
N GLU A 312 -17.74 50.40 -18.95
CA GLU A 312 -18.95 50.76 -19.70
C GLU A 312 -19.43 52.19 -19.41
N LYS A 313 -19.08 52.74 -18.24
CA LYS A 313 -19.63 54.00 -17.72
C LYS A 313 -18.69 55.19 -17.85
N ILE A 314 -17.39 54.95 -18.05
CA ILE A 314 -16.38 56.01 -18.22
C ILE A 314 -16.51 56.69 -19.58
N ASP A 315 -15.91 57.87 -19.71
CA ASP A 315 -15.89 58.59 -20.98
C ASP A 315 -15.11 57.81 -22.06
N VAL A 316 -15.62 57.83 -23.30
CA VAL A 316 -15.06 57.09 -24.44
C VAL A 316 -13.59 57.45 -24.70
N HIS A 317 -13.19 58.70 -24.43
CA HIS A 317 -11.80 59.13 -24.59
C HIS A 317 -10.80 58.39 -23.68
N LEU A 318 -11.27 57.83 -22.56
CA LEU A 318 -10.44 57.09 -21.61
C LEU A 318 -10.35 55.59 -21.94
N LEU A 319 -11.15 55.06 -22.87
CA LEU A 319 -11.12 53.66 -23.30
C LEU A 319 -9.89 53.31 -24.16
N ASN A 320 -9.14 54.33 -24.60
CA ASN A 320 -7.86 54.17 -25.30
C ASN A 320 -6.66 54.51 -24.38
N ASP A 321 -6.87 54.67 -23.07
CA ASP A 321 -5.79 54.90 -22.11
C ASP A 321 -5.22 53.56 -21.64
N LEU A 322 -3.89 53.41 -21.77
CA LEU A 322 -3.19 52.18 -21.45
C LEU A 322 -3.27 51.81 -19.96
N ASP A 323 -3.21 52.79 -19.04
CA ASP A 323 -3.23 52.48 -17.59
C ASP A 323 -4.59 51.91 -17.17
N ILE A 324 -5.67 52.45 -17.74
CA ILE A 324 -7.03 51.98 -17.52
C ILE A 324 -7.22 50.59 -18.13
N ALA A 325 -6.73 50.38 -19.35
CA ALA A 325 -6.76 49.09 -20.02
C ALA A 325 -6.05 48.01 -19.22
N LEU A 326 -4.82 48.27 -18.76
CA LEU A 326 -4.04 47.34 -17.95
C LEU A 326 -4.69 47.04 -16.61
N ALA A 327 -5.23 48.07 -15.94
CA ALA A 327 -5.95 47.88 -14.67
C ALA A 327 -7.20 47.01 -14.84
N ALA A 328 -7.97 47.19 -15.91
CA ALA A 328 -9.16 46.39 -16.17
C ALA A 328 -8.82 44.94 -16.56
N VAL A 329 -7.88 44.77 -17.49
CA VAL A 329 -7.49 43.47 -18.05
C VAL A 329 -6.76 42.60 -17.03
N SER A 330 -6.06 43.21 -16.07
CA SER A 330 -5.45 42.50 -14.94
C SER A 330 -6.46 41.82 -14.02
N GLN A 331 -7.71 42.30 -13.99
CA GLN A 331 -8.80 41.69 -13.20
C GLN A 331 -9.56 40.64 -14.01
N ASP A 332 -9.95 40.98 -15.25
CA ASP A 332 -10.71 40.09 -16.12
C ASP A 332 -10.45 40.41 -17.60
N TRP A 333 -10.12 39.37 -18.37
CA TRP A 333 -9.87 39.48 -19.81
C TRP A 333 -11.07 39.99 -20.60
N ARG A 334 -12.31 39.79 -20.12
CA ARG A 334 -13.54 40.27 -20.77
C ARG A 334 -13.62 41.79 -20.86
N ALA A 335 -12.75 42.51 -20.15
CA ALA A 335 -12.56 43.94 -20.32
C ALA A 335 -12.11 44.31 -21.75
N LEU A 336 -11.40 43.42 -22.46
CA LEU A 336 -10.91 43.64 -23.83
C LEU A 336 -12.03 44.06 -24.81
N GLN A 337 -13.24 43.50 -24.69
CA GLN A 337 -14.36 43.83 -25.58
C GLN A 337 -14.81 45.31 -25.46
N TRP A 338 -14.52 45.95 -24.32
CA TRP A 338 -14.91 47.33 -24.02
C TRP A 338 -13.81 48.34 -24.35
N LEU A 339 -12.58 47.88 -24.55
CA LEU A 339 -11.46 48.74 -24.96
C LEU A 339 -11.56 49.09 -26.45
N HIS A 340 -10.90 50.19 -26.81
CA HIS A 340 -10.73 50.60 -28.20
C HIS A 340 -9.98 49.53 -29.02
N GLU A 341 -10.27 49.40 -30.31
CA GLU A 341 -9.73 48.33 -31.17
C GLU A 341 -8.19 48.32 -31.19
N ASP A 342 -7.56 49.50 -31.15
CA ASP A 342 -6.10 49.65 -31.11
C ASP A 342 -5.46 48.93 -29.91
N LEU A 343 -6.10 48.97 -28.73
CA LEU A 343 -5.59 48.35 -27.51
C LEU A 343 -5.92 46.86 -27.38
N ARG A 344 -6.86 46.33 -28.19
CA ARG A 344 -7.19 44.89 -28.15
C ARG A 344 -6.07 44.02 -28.70
N SER A 345 -5.27 44.58 -29.61
CA SER A 345 -4.12 43.91 -30.24
C SER A 345 -2.78 44.41 -29.72
N ASP A 346 -2.79 45.28 -28.71
CA ASP A 346 -1.57 45.86 -28.14
C ASP A 346 -0.76 44.80 -27.37
N GLU A 347 0.56 44.82 -27.57
CA GLU A 347 1.47 43.83 -27.00
C GLU A 347 1.45 43.85 -25.46
N GLU A 348 1.41 45.04 -24.86
CA GLU A 348 1.48 45.21 -23.41
C GLU A 348 0.15 44.80 -22.74
N VAL A 349 -0.97 45.11 -23.38
CA VAL A 349 -2.29 44.64 -22.94
C VAL A 349 -2.37 43.11 -23.01
N ILE A 350 -2.06 42.50 -24.16
CA ILE A 350 -2.12 41.03 -24.33
C ILE A 350 -1.17 40.33 -23.35
N ARG A 351 0.06 40.81 -23.18
CA ARG A 351 1.01 40.28 -22.20
C ARG A 351 0.42 40.28 -20.78
N THR A 352 -0.31 41.33 -20.42
CA THR A 352 -0.94 41.45 -19.11
C THR A 352 -2.09 40.45 -18.93
N VAL A 353 -2.90 40.20 -19.97
CA VAL A 353 -3.90 39.13 -19.98
C VAL A 353 -3.24 37.77 -19.72
N VAL A 354 -2.18 37.46 -20.47
CA VAL A 354 -1.46 36.17 -20.38
C VAL A 354 -0.90 35.95 -18.97
N GLN A 355 -0.36 36.99 -18.34
CA GLN A 355 0.21 36.91 -17.00
C GLN A 355 -0.83 36.64 -15.91
N HIS A 356 -2.01 37.25 -16.00
CA HIS A 356 -2.99 37.22 -14.90
C HIS A 356 -4.08 36.15 -15.08
N ASN A 357 -4.44 35.76 -16.31
CA ASN A 357 -5.46 34.74 -16.52
C ASN A 357 -5.24 33.92 -17.81
N PHE A 358 -4.35 32.94 -17.70
CA PHE A 358 -3.92 32.03 -18.75
C PHE A 358 -5.05 31.24 -19.43
N LEU A 359 -6.03 30.76 -18.65
CA LEU A 359 -7.10 29.88 -19.16
C LEU A 359 -8.04 30.63 -20.12
N CYS A 360 -8.14 31.95 -19.98
CA CYS A 360 -9.07 32.77 -20.74
C CYS A 360 -8.55 33.23 -22.10
N LEU A 361 -7.24 33.12 -22.33
CA LEU A 361 -6.66 33.38 -23.65
C LEU A 361 -7.15 32.37 -24.70
N THR A 362 -7.52 31.17 -24.27
CA THR A 362 -8.08 30.11 -25.13
C THR A 362 -9.41 30.56 -25.77
N LEU A 363 -10.27 31.24 -25.00
CA LEU A 363 -11.52 31.82 -25.49
C LEU A 363 -11.28 33.05 -26.38
N ALA A 364 -10.29 33.89 -26.01
CA ALA A 364 -9.91 35.04 -26.83
C ALA A 364 -9.34 34.62 -28.20
N LEU A 365 -8.56 33.53 -28.26
CA LEU A 365 -8.05 32.94 -29.50
C LEU A 365 -9.14 32.31 -30.39
N GLU A 366 -10.29 31.94 -29.81
CA GLU A 366 -11.45 31.45 -30.56
C GLU A 366 -12.25 32.60 -31.19
N GLU A 367 -12.39 33.74 -30.50
CA GLU A 367 -13.24 34.86 -30.90
C GLU A 367 -12.53 35.98 -31.67
N PHE A 368 -11.22 36.18 -31.48
CA PHE A 368 -10.48 37.29 -32.09
C PHE A 368 -9.35 36.82 -33.03
N PRO A 369 -9.15 37.47 -34.20
CA PRO A 369 -8.04 37.17 -35.10
C PRO A 369 -6.74 37.76 -34.55
N ILE A 370 -6.03 37.00 -33.71
CA ILE A 370 -4.70 37.38 -33.21
C ILE A 370 -3.64 37.02 -34.27
N GLU A 371 -2.72 37.94 -34.56
CA GLU A 371 -1.67 37.74 -35.56
C GLU A 371 -0.64 36.67 -35.14
N GLN A 372 -0.08 35.94 -36.12
CA GLN A 372 0.90 34.85 -35.89
C GLN A 372 2.12 35.24 -35.03
N PRO A 373 2.73 36.44 -35.15
CA PRO A 373 3.88 36.81 -34.31
C PRO A 373 3.55 36.82 -32.82
N VAL A 374 2.34 37.25 -32.47
CA VAL A 374 1.85 37.28 -31.09
C VAL A 374 1.59 35.86 -30.58
N VAL A 375 0.97 35.00 -31.40
CA VAL A 375 0.74 33.58 -31.08
C VAL A 375 2.07 32.84 -30.80
N LEU A 376 3.12 33.12 -31.58
CA LEU A 376 4.45 32.56 -31.36
C LEU A 376 5.07 33.04 -30.03
N GLN A 377 4.94 34.33 -29.71
CA GLN A 377 5.44 34.89 -28.43
C GLN A 377 4.71 34.30 -27.22
N ILE A 378 3.40 34.10 -27.34
CA ILE A 378 2.57 33.44 -26.33
C ILE A 378 3.03 32.00 -26.09
N VAL A 379 3.21 31.20 -27.16
CA VAL A 379 3.68 29.82 -27.03
C VAL A 379 5.10 29.74 -26.47
N ARG A 380 5.97 30.71 -26.79
CA ARG A 380 7.32 30.81 -26.19
C ARG A 380 7.33 31.07 -24.69
N GLN A 381 6.27 31.67 -24.14
CA GLN A 381 6.14 31.89 -22.70
C GLN A 381 5.49 30.69 -22.01
N ASN A 382 4.52 30.03 -22.65
CA ASN A 382 3.93 28.82 -22.13
C ASN A 382 3.47 27.88 -23.26
N TRP A 383 4.14 26.74 -23.35
CA TRP A 383 3.85 25.70 -24.33
C TRP A 383 2.44 25.09 -24.20
N GLU A 384 1.79 25.10 -23.03
CA GLU A 384 0.48 24.45 -22.82
C GLU A 384 -0.62 25.04 -23.73
N LEU A 385 -0.48 26.31 -24.15
CA LEU A 385 -1.42 26.95 -25.09
C LEU A 385 -1.39 26.33 -26.47
N TYR A 386 -0.29 25.66 -26.82
CA TYR A 386 -0.18 24.91 -28.07
C TYR A 386 -1.32 23.89 -28.22
N ALA A 387 -1.83 23.32 -27.12
CA ALA A 387 -2.95 22.38 -27.11
C ALA A 387 -4.31 23.02 -27.44
N HIS A 388 -4.44 24.35 -27.36
CA HIS A 388 -5.68 25.09 -27.56
C HIS A 388 -5.71 25.90 -28.87
N ILE A 389 -4.56 26.10 -29.52
CA ILE A 389 -4.47 26.77 -30.82
C ILE A 389 -5.17 25.93 -31.90
N LYS A 390 -5.84 26.53 -32.89
CA LYS A 390 -6.45 25.77 -34.01
C LYS A 390 -5.40 24.93 -34.73
N GLU A 391 -5.76 23.69 -35.09
CA GLU A 391 -4.83 22.72 -35.69
C GLU A 391 -4.13 23.27 -36.95
N GLU A 392 -4.83 24.10 -37.74
CA GLU A 392 -4.31 24.79 -38.93
C GLU A 392 -3.04 25.61 -38.65
N LEU A 393 -2.95 26.25 -37.48
CA LEU A 393 -1.79 27.04 -37.07
C LEU A 393 -0.68 26.19 -36.44
N ARG A 394 -1.03 25.01 -35.88
CA ARG A 394 -0.05 24.05 -35.33
C ARG A 394 0.77 23.36 -36.42
N ILE A 395 0.40 23.52 -37.68
CA ILE A 395 1.19 23.04 -38.82
C ILE A 395 2.48 23.87 -38.95
N ASP A 396 2.54 25.12 -38.49
CA ASP A 396 3.75 25.95 -38.59
C ASP A 396 4.93 25.32 -37.80
N PRO A 397 6.05 24.97 -38.48
CA PRO A 397 7.24 24.43 -37.83
C PRO A 397 7.78 25.32 -36.69
N GLN A 398 7.74 26.64 -36.84
CA GLN A 398 8.31 27.56 -35.85
C GLN A 398 7.52 27.50 -34.53
N LEU A 399 6.20 27.40 -34.63
CA LEU A 399 5.30 27.30 -33.49
C LEU A 399 5.45 25.95 -32.77
N SER A 400 5.43 24.84 -33.53
CA SER A 400 5.62 23.50 -32.97
C SER A 400 6.99 23.36 -32.28
N LEU A 401 8.07 23.83 -32.94
CA LEU A 401 9.41 23.80 -32.36
C LEU A 401 9.52 24.68 -31.11
N ALA A 402 8.90 25.87 -31.10
CA ALA A 402 8.89 26.73 -29.91
C ALA A 402 8.20 26.04 -28.71
N ALA A 403 7.06 25.37 -28.92
CA ALA A 403 6.37 24.62 -27.87
C ALA A 403 7.20 23.41 -27.40
N ILE A 404 7.66 22.59 -28.36
CA ILE A 404 8.37 21.34 -28.09
C ILE A 404 9.73 21.60 -27.45
N SER A 405 10.42 22.69 -27.81
CA SER A 405 11.70 23.06 -27.20
C SER A 405 11.62 23.40 -25.71
N GLN A 406 10.43 23.79 -25.22
CA GLN A 406 10.18 24.02 -23.80
C GLN A 406 9.77 22.73 -23.07
N CYS A 407 8.91 21.92 -23.70
CA CYS A 407 8.47 20.65 -23.14
C CYS A 407 8.18 19.63 -24.24
N TRP A 408 8.85 18.48 -24.14
CA TRP A 408 8.66 17.35 -25.06
C TRP A 408 7.21 16.86 -25.16
N ARG A 409 6.39 17.00 -24.10
CA ARG A 409 4.96 16.61 -24.09
C ARG A 409 4.10 17.41 -25.06
N ALA A 410 4.56 18.60 -25.49
CA ALA A 410 3.88 19.38 -26.51
C ALA A 410 3.72 18.62 -27.84
N LEU A 411 4.57 17.61 -28.09
CA LEU A 411 4.50 16.76 -29.27
C LEU A 411 3.16 16.02 -29.37
N ASP A 412 2.49 15.68 -28.25
CA ASP A 412 1.21 14.97 -28.26
C ASP A 412 0.11 15.77 -28.98
N PHE A 413 0.14 17.10 -28.84
CA PHE A 413 -0.82 18.02 -29.43
C PHE A 413 -0.44 18.48 -30.85
N ALA A 414 0.74 18.09 -31.34
CA ALA A 414 1.19 18.43 -32.68
C ALA A 414 0.46 17.59 -33.74
N PRO A 415 0.21 18.13 -34.94
CA PRO A 415 -0.41 17.39 -36.02
C PRO A 415 0.48 16.22 -36.46
N GLU A 416 -0.12 15.18 -37.05
CA GLU A 416 0.60 13.95 -37.43
C GLU A 416 1.79 14.22 -38.35
N ALA A 417 1.70 15.24 -39.21
CA ALA A 417 2.81 15.69 -40.06
C ALA A 417 4.07 16.08 -39.27
N ARG A 418 3.93 16.62 -38.05
CA ARG A 418 5.02 16.98 -37.14
C ARG A 418 5.48 15.81 -36.29
N LYS A 419 4.57 14.90 -35.93
CA LYS A 419 4.91 13.63 -35.27
C LYS A 419 5.73 12.70 -36.16
N ALA A 420 5.63 12.86 -37.48
CA ALA A 420 6.44 12.17 -38.48
C ALA A 420 7.67 12.97 -38.97
N ASP A 421 7.95 14.12 -38.38
CA ASP A 421 9.07 14.98 -38.77
C ASP A 421 10.31 14.67 -37.91
N PRO A 422 11.41 14.12 -38.49
CA PRO A 422 12.58 13.74 -37.74
C PRO A 422 13.24 14.91 -36.98
N GLU A 423 13.18 16.14 -37.49
CA GLU A 423 13.82 17.30 -36.84
C GLU A 423 13.09 17.66 -35.55
N VAL A 424 11.76 17.73 -35.62
CA VAL A 424 10.89 18.04 -34.48
C VAL A 424 10.96 16.95 -33.42
N VAL A 425 10.87 15.68 -33.83
CA VAL A 425 10.93 14.53 -32.91
C VAL A 425 12.32 14.43 -32.28
N THR A 426 13.39 14.74 -33.03
CA THR A 426 14.75 14.79 -32.48
C THR A 426 14.88 15.81 -31.34
N VAL A 427 14.30 17.00 -31.48
CA VAL A 427 14.33 18.03 -30.41
C VAL A 427 13.59 17.54 -29.17
N ALA A 428 12.45 16.87 -29.33
CA ALA A 428 11.70 16.29 -28.22
C ALA A 428 12.49 15.15 -27.53
N CYS A 429 13.03 14.21 -28.31
CA CYS A 429 13.79 13.06 -27.81
C CYS A 429 15.11 13.45 -27.14
N ARG A 430 15.71 14.59 -27.50
CA ARG A 430 16.90 15.12 -26.80
C ARG A 430 16.61 15.61 -25.39
N GLN A 431 15.37 16.04 -25.12
CA GLN A 431 14.95 16.43 -23.77
C GLN A 431 14.57 15.21 -22.94
N ASN A 432 13.81 14.29 -23.55
CA ASN A 432 13.42 13.02 -22.94
C ASN A 432 13.09 12.01 -24.04
N SER A 433 13.77 10.88 -24.02
CA SER A 433 13.56 9.78 -24.95
C SER A 433 12.15 9.17 -24.89
N GLU A 434 11.37 9.34 -23.83
CA GLU A 434 9.93 8.96 -23.80
C GLU A 434 9.09 9.69 -24.86
N ALA A 435 9.56 10.83 -25.38
CA ALA A 435 8.89 11.55 -26.45
C ALA A 435 8.70 10.70 -27.72
N ILE A 436 9.53 9.66 -27.94
CA ILE A 436 9.40 8.76 -29.08
C ILE A 436 8.07 7.99 -29.07
N LEU A 437 7.46 7.78 -27.90
CA LEU A 437 6.17 7.11 -27.76
C LEU A 437 5.01 7.96 -28.30
N LEU A 438 5.19 9.27 -28.40
CA LEU A 438 4.21 10.22 -28.94
C LEU A 438 4.43 10.48 -30.44
N ALA A 439 5.56 10.03 -30.99
CA ALA A 439 5.91 10.21 -32.39
C ALA A 439 5.18 9.19 -33.29
N SER A 440 5.18 9.47 -34.59
CA SER A 440 4.61 8.57 -35.58
C SER A 440 5.41 7.27 -35.64
N PRO A 441 4.80 6.09 -35.90
CA PRO A 441 5.51 4.81 -35.96
C PRO A 441 6.66 4.77 -36.99
N SER A 442 6.60 5.63 -38.01
CA SER A 442 7.68 5.82 -38.99
C SER A 442 9.02 6.23 -38.33
N MET A 443 8.98 6.87 -37.16
CA MET A 443 10.16 7.33 -36.44
C MET A 443 10.92 6.19 -35.77
N PHE A 444 10.27 5.06 -35.47
CA PHE A 444 10.93 3.86 -34.95
C PHE A 444 11.87 3.21 -35.98
N ALA A 445 11.68 3.50 -37.28
CA ALA A 445 12.58 3.09 -38.36
C ALA A 445 13.65 4.14 -38.70
N HIS A 446 13.55 5.35 -38.17
CA HIS A 446 14.45 6.44 -38.50
C HIS A 446 15.74 6.38 -37.66
N LYS A 447 16.83 5.92 -38.29
CA LYS A 447 18.13 5.70 -37.64
C LYS A 447 18.65 6.93 -36.88
N GLY A 448 18.49 8.14 -37.42
CA GLY A 448 18.96 9.36 -36.77
C GLY A 448 18.27 9.63 -35.42
N VAL A 449 16.94 9.43 -35.37
CA VAL A 449 16.14 9.68 -34.16
C VAL A 449 16.42 8.56 -33.15
N MET A 450 16.38 7.31 -33.60
CA MET A 450 16.67 6.15 -32.75
C MET A 450 18.09 6.18 -32.18
N SER A 451 19.07 6.72 -32.91
CA SER A 451 20.43 6.86 -32.37
C SER A 451 20.49 7.75 -31.13
N ILE A 452 19.68 8.81 -31.08
CA ILE A 452 19.61 9.73 -29.92
C ILE A 452 18.83 9.07 -28.78
N VAL A 453 17.71 8.43 -29.11
CA VAL A 453 16.87 7.71 -28.14
C VAL A 453 17.67 6.60 -27.44
N LEU A 454 18.41 5.79 -28.21
CA LEU A 454 19.23 4.68 -27.68
C LEU A 454 20.48 5.16 -26.95
N GLN A 455 20.96 6.37 -27.24
CA GLN A 455 22.03 6.98 -26.45
C GLN A 455 21.56 7.28 -25.02
N GLU A 456 20.35 7.81 -24.83
CA GLU A 456 19.84 8.08 -23.48
C GLU A 456 19.35 6.79 -22.80
N ASP A 457 18.54 5.98 -23.50
CA ASP A 457 17.93 4.76 -22.98
C ASP A 457 18.01 3.60 -23.99
N PRO A 458 19.04 2.74 -23.87
CA PRO A 458 19.21 1.57 -24.73
C PRO A 458 18.04 0.57 -24.69
N MET A 459 17.22 0.53 -23.62
CA MET A 459 16.08 -0.41 -23.54
C MET A 459 15.00 -0.11 -24.58
N LYS A 460 14.93 1.13 -25.08
CA LYS A 460 14.00 1.53 -26.14
C LYS A 460 14.30 0.85 -27.49
N LEU A 461 15.38 0.07 -27.60
CA LEU A 461 15.60 -0.84 -28.74
C LEU A 461 14.41 -1.78 -28.95
N GLN A 462 13.66 -2.12 -27.89
CA GLN A 462 12.43 -2.92 -27.98
C GLN A 462 11.40 -2.30 -28.96
N LEU A 463 11.29 -0.97 -28.98
CA LEU A 463 10.34 -0.23 -29.81
C LEU A 463 10.83 -0.02 -31.24
N ALA A 464 12.13 -0.18 -31.49
CA ALA A 464 12.74 0.07 -32.78
C ALA A 464 12.19 -0.90 -33.85
N ALA A 465 12.12 -0.42 -35.09
CA ALA A 465 11.80 -1.27 -36.22
C ALA A 465 12.97 -2.21 -36.56
N ASP A 466 12.69 -3.26 -37.35
CA ASP A 466 13.65 -4.31 -37.65
C ASP A 466 14.94 -3.77 -38.30
N ASN A 467 14.83 -2.74 -39.15
CA ASN A 467 15.97 -2.11 -39.81
C ASN A 467 16.98 -1.46 -38.84
N VAL A 468 16.54 -1.07 -37.64
CA VAL A 468 17.38 -0.52 -36.56
C VAL A 468 17.89 -1.65 -35.68
N LYS A 469 17.04 -2.64 -35.35
CA LYS A 469 17.42 -3.85 -34.60
C LYS A 469 18.45 -4.71 -35.34
N ASP A 470 18.48 -4.61 -36.66
CA ASP A 470 19.47 -5.23 -37.55
C ASP A 470 20.74 -4.39 -37.75
N ASP A 471 20.81 -3.14 -37.26
CA ASP A 471 21.98 -2.30 -37.44
C ASP A 471 23.07 -2.65 -36.42
N GLU A 472 24.07 -3.40 -36.86
CA GLU A 472 25.16 -3.90 -36.01
C GLU A 472 25.83 -2.78 -35.20
N LYS A 473 26.11 -1.64 -35.82
CA LYS A 473 26.81 -0.54 -35.17
C LYS A 473 25.95 0.11 -34.10
N MET A 474 24.68 0.37 -34.42
CA MET A 474 23.75 1.01 -33.48
C MET A 474 23.44 0.11 -32.28
N VAL A 475 23.24 -1.19 -32.53
CA VAL A 475 23.04 -2.16 -31.46
C VAL A 475 24.31 -2.32 -30.62
N LEU A 476 25.49 -2.40 -31.23
CA LEU A 476 26.76 -2.46 -30.48
C LEU A 476 26.95 -1.23 -29.58
N ASP A 477 26.70 -0.03 -30.08
CA ASP A 477 26.77 1.22 -29.30
C ASP A 477 25.78 1.22 -28.13
N ALA A 478 24.57 0.68 -28.33
CA ALA A 478 23.55 0.51 -27.28
C ALA A 478 23.96 -0.54 -26.24
N VAL A 479 24.48 -1.70 -26.68
CA VAL A 479 24.94 -2.81 -25.85
C VAL A 479 26.11 -2.38 -24.96
N ASN A 480 27.04 -1.59 -25.48
CA ASN A 480 28.16 -1.06 -24.71
C ASN A 480 27.72 -0.10 -23.58
N ARG A 481 26.50 0.47 -23.66
CA ARG A 481 25.92 1.30 -22.59
C ARG A 481 25.08 0.47 -21.63
N ASP A 482 24.20 -0.36 -22.16
CA ASP A 482 23.41 -1.32 -21.39
C ASP A 482 23.28 -2.64 -22.16
N TRP A 483 24.02 -3.64 -21.69
CA TRP A 483 24.10 -4.95 -22.33
C TRP A 483 22.76 -5.68 -22.41
N ARG A 484 21.78 -5.34 -21.56
CA ARG A 484 20.45 -5.97 -21.52
C ARG A 484 19.61 -5.66 -22.76
N CYS A 485 19.98 -4.65 -23.54
CA CYS A 485 19.23 -4.29 -24.76
C CYS A 485 19.40 -5.35 -25.85
N LEU A 486 20.48 -6.15 -25.79
CA LEU A 486 20.80 -7.19 -26.78
C LEU A 486 19.66 -8.18 -27.00
N GLN A 487 18.83 -8.45 -25.98
CA GLN A 487 17.67 -9.34 -26.10
C GLN A 487 16.65 -8.89 -27.16
N TYR A 488 16.61 -7.58 -27.47
CA TYR A 488 15.70 -6.99 -28.45
C TYR A 488 16.32 -6.83 -29.83
N ALA A 489 17.62 -7.11 -29.99
CA ALA A 489 18.30 -7.10 -31.26
C ALA A 489 17.81 -8.27 -32.15
N SER A 490 17.99 -8.13 -33.46
CA SER A 490 17.59 -9.18 -34.39
C SER A 490 18.40 -10.46 -34.18
N ASP A 491 17.87 -11.60 -34.60
CA ASP A 491 18.56 -12.89 -34.55
C ASP A 491 19.90 -12.85 -35.27
N ARG A 492 19.97 -12.10 -36.38
CA ARG A 492 21.19 -11.86 -37.14
C ARG A 492 22.24 -11.17 -36.30
N VAL A 493 21.90 -10.07 -35.61
CA VAL A 493 22.87 -9.33 -34.77
C VAL A 493 23.25 -10.15 -33.53
N ARG A 494 22.32 -10.91 -32.95
CA ARG A 494 22.58 -11.88 -31.86
C ARG A 494 23.40 -13.10 -32.29
N SER A 495 23.72 -13.22 -33.58
CA SER A 495 24.65 -14.23 -34.11
C SER A 495 26.08 -13.72 -34.29
N ILE A 496 26.30 -12.39 -34.16
CA ILE A 496 27.61 -11.78 -34.39
C ILE A 496 28.45 -11.87 -33.10
N PRO A 497 29.59 -12.57 -33.12
CA PRO A 497 30.40 -12.77 -31.92
C PRO A 497 30.85 -11.46 -31.26
N ASP A 498 31.23 -10.47 -32.06
CA ASP A 498 31.78 -9.20 -31.56
C ASP A 498 30.72 -8.27 -30.95
N VAL A 499 29.43 -8.46 -31.26
CA VAL A 499 28.32 -7.74 -30.61
C VAL A 499 27.91 -8.42 -29.30
N VAL A 500 27.91 -9.76 -29.28
CA VAL A 500 27.52 -10.55 -28.10
C VAL A 500 28.64 -10.55 -27.05
N PHE A 501 29.91 -10.52 -27.46
CA PHE A 501 31.05 -10.64 -26.56
C PHE A 501 31.12 -9.56 -25.47
N PRO A 502 30.95 -8.24 -25.76
CA PRO A 502 30.91 -7.22 -24.72
C PRO A 502 29.83 -7.49 -23.66
N ALA A 503 28.62 -7.87 -24.09
CA ALA A 503 27.52 -8.20 -23.19
C ALA A 503 27.83 -9.43 -22.32
N LEU A 504 28.42 -10.47 -22.92
CA LEU A 504 28.80 -11.71 -22.23
C LEU A 504 29.83 -11.48 -21.11
N MET A 505 30.68 -10.47 -21.23
CA MET A 505 31.65 -10.13 -20.18
C MET A 505 30.98 -9.53 -18.94
N HIS A 506 29.75 -9.00 -19.06
CA HIS A 506 28.98 -8.52 -17.93
C HIS A 506 28.18 -9.64 -17.26
N ASP A 507 27.41 -10.43 -18.03
CA ASP A 507 26.52 -11.46 -17.48
C ASP A 507 26.40 -12.69 -18.40
N LEU A 508 26.18 -13.86 -17.80
CA LEU A 508 26.10 -15.15 -18.50
C LEU A 508 24.74 -15.36 -19.17
N CYS A 509 23.67 -14.73 -18.67
CA CYS A 509 22.32 -14.84 -19.26
C CYS A 509 22.25 -14.36 -20.72
N VAL A 510 23.24 -13.59 -21.18
CA VAL A 510 23.41 -13.21 -22.58
C VAL A 510 23.49 -14.42 -23.51
N MET A 511 23.99 -15.57 -23.02
CA MET A 511 24.05 -16.80 -23.80
C MET A 511 22.68 -17.41 -24.08
N ASP A 512 21.66 -17.10 -23.26
CA ASP A 512 20.27 -17.49 -23.55
C ASP A 512 19.70 -16.68 -24.73
N TRP A 513 20.21 -15.45 -24.93
CA TRP A 513 19.82 -14.59 -26.04
C TRP A 513 20.63 -14.84 -27.30
N ALA A 514 21.84 -15.41 -27.17
CA ALA A 514 22.69 -15.76 -28.29
C ALA A 514 21.97 -16.75 -29.24
N SER A 515 22.07 -16.48 -30.54
CA SER A 515 21.51 -17.38 -31.55
C SER A 515 22.13 -18.78 -31.44
N THR A 516 21.38 -19.80 -31.89
CA THR A 516 21.92 -21.17 -32.01
C THR A 516 23.11 -21.21 -32.97
N ALA A 517 23.07 -20.42 -34.05
CA ALA A 517 24.18 -20.29 -35.00
C ALA A 517 25.49 -19.88 -34.32
N LEU A 518 25.46 -18.89 -33.43
CA LEU A 518 26.64 -18.49 -32.66
C LEU A 518 27.08 -19.58 -31.68
N ARG A 519 26.14 -20.26 -31.02
CA ARG A 519 26.44 -21.38 -30.09
C ARG A 519 26.93 -22.66 -30.78
N SER A 520 26.84 -22.72 -32.10
CA SER A 520 27.40 -23.78 -32.95
C SER A 520 28.69 -23.36 -33.66
N ASP A 521 29.11 -22.09 -33.55
CA ASP A 521 30.38 -21.61 -34.11
C ASP A 521 31.55 -21.98 -33.18
N ALA A 522 32.40 -22.91 -33.66
CA ALA A 522 33.58 -23.39 -32.95
C ALA A 522 34.53 -22.26 -32.55
N ALA A 523 34.83 -21.32 -33.47
CA ALA A 523 35.80 -20.27 -33.23
C ALA A 523 35.29 -19.26 -32.20
N ALA A 524 34.01 -18.88 -32.30
CA ALA A 524 33.37 -17.97 -31.36
C ALA A 524 33.27 -18.58 -29.95
N MET A 525 32.78 -19.81 -29.84
CA MET A 525 32.66 -20.49 -28.55
C MET A 525 34.02 -20.74 -27.90
N LEU A 526 35.05 -21.12 -28.67
CA LEU A 526 36.42 -21.22 -28.14
C LEU A 526 36.94 -19.86 -27.62
N LYS A 527 36.69 -18.76 -28.34
CA LYS A 527 37.03 -17.40 -27.87
C LYS A 527 36.33 -17.08 -26.56
N PHE A 528 35.05 -17.41 -26.42
CA PHE A 528 34.25 -17.12 -25.23
C PHE A 528 34.68 -17.96 -24.03
N ILE A 529 34.82 -19.29 -24.21
CA ILE A 529 35.21 -20.23 -23.15
C ILE A 529 36.61 -19.90 -22.60
N ARG A 530 37.53 -19.43 -23.46
CA ARG A 530 38.88 -18.97 -23.04
C ARG A 530 38.84 -17.81 -22.05
N HIS A 531 37.82 -16.95 -22.12
CA HIS A 531 37.62 -15.84 -21.19
C HIS A 531 36.74 -16.25 -19.99
N ARG A 532 35.69 -17.03 -20.24
CA ARG A 532 34.72 -17.46 -19.22
C ARG A 532 34.34 -18.92 -19.41
N LYS A 533 34.86 -19.80 -18.54
CA LYS A 533 34.62 -21.26 -18.60
C LYS A 533 33.15 -21.65 -18.42
N ASP A 534 32.38 -20.81 -17.74
CA ASP A 534 30.95 -21.00 -17.45
C ASP A 534 30.07 -20.89 -18.71
N VAL A 535 30.63 -20.54 -19.87
CA VAL A 535 29.95 -20.53 -21.18
C VAL A 535 29.75 -21.94 -21.72
N PHE A 536 30.55 -22.91 -21.27
CA PHE A 536 30.54 -24.28 -21.79
C PHE A 536 29.16 -24.98 -21.82
N PRO A 537 28.29 -24.84 -20.79
CA PRO A 537 26.94 -25.44 -20.82
C PRO A 537 26.09 -25.00 -22.01
N PHE A 538 26.34 -23.81 -22.57
CA PHE A 538 25.59 -23.25 -23.71
C PHE A 538 26.08 -23.76 -25.07
N VAL A 539 27.20 -24.47 -25.13
CA VAL A 539 27.69 -25.10 -26.36
C VAL A 539 26.67 -26.12 -26.84
N THR A 540 26.39 -26.12 -28.14
CA THR A 540 25.42 -27.03 -28.76
C THR A 540 25.96 -28.47 -28.87
N ASP A 541 25.07 -29.46 -28.80
CA ASP A 541 25.47 -30.87 -28.92
C ASP A 541 26.11 -31.18 -30.29
N SER A 542 25.70 -30.47 -31.35
CA SER A 542 26.31 -30.55 -32.67
C SER A 542 27.80 -30.16 -32.65
N LEU A 543 28.15 -29.14 -31.88
CA LEU A 543 29.53 -28.66 -31.75
C LEU A 543 30.36 -29.55 -30.81
N ILE A 544 29.72 -30.18 -29.82
CA ILE A 544 30.38 -31.19 -28.97
C ILE A 544 30.73 -32.46 -29.76
N ALA A 545 29.95 -32.79 -30.79
CA ALA A 545 30.26 -33.89 -31.71
C ALA A 545 31.29 -33.51 -32.79
N ASP A 546 31.66 -32.23 -32.94
CA ASP A 546 32.59 -31.77 -33.96
C ASP A 546 34.04 -32.18 -33.61
N PRO A 547 34.71 -33.00 -34.46
CA PRO A 547 36.08 -33.44 -34.21
C PRO A 547 37.08 -32.29 -34.02
N GLU A 548 36.95 -31.21 -34.80
CA GLU A 548 37.91 -30.10 -34.74
C GLU A 548 37.79 -29.33 -33.43
N PHE A 549 36.56 -29.11 -32.96
CA PHE A 549 36.29 -28.46 -31.69
C PHE A 549 36.79 -29.28 -30.50
N VAL A 550 36.45 -30.58 -30.45
CA VAL A 550 36.87 -31.47 -29.36
C VAL A 550 38.40 -31.58 -29.29
N HIS A 551 39.05 -31.76 -30.44
CA HIS A 551 40.50 -31.80 -30.51
C HIS A 551 41.14 -30.46 -30.09
N ALA A 552 40.56 -29.32 -30.48
CA ALA A 552 41.03 -28.00 -30.09
C ALA A 552 40.90 -27.75 -28.58
N VAL A 553 39.77 -28.15 -27.96
CA VAL A 553 39.56 -28.06 -26.49
C VAL A 553 40.57 -28.94 -25.75
N GLY A 554 40.78 -30.17 -26.22
CA GLY A 554 41.74 -31.11 -25.62
C GLY A 554 43.21 -30.68 -25.79
N SER A 555 43.56 -30.05 -26.89
CA SER A 555 44.92 -29.57 -27.17
C SER A 555 45.25 -28.25 -26.46
N ASP A 556 44.25 -27.47 -26.04
CA ASP A 556 44.44 -26.19 -25.37
C ASP A 556 44.83 -26.37 -23.89
N LYS A 557 46.08 -26.04 -23.57
CA LYS A 557 46.66 -26.14 -22.21
C LYS A 557 45.87 -25.37 -21.15
N LYS A 558 45.11 -24.33 -21.52
CA LYS A 558 44.33 -23.48 -20.58
C LYS A 558 42.90 -23.99 -20.34
N LEU A 559 42.29 -24.63 -21.34
CA LEU A 559 40.94 -25.17 -21.29
C LEU A 559 40.93 -26.55 -20.61
N GLY A 560 41.83 -27.42 -21.05
CA GLY A 560 42.30 -28.60 -20.32
C GLY A 560 41.26 -29.67 -19.98
N ARG A 561 41.71 -30.61 -19.15
CA ARG A 561 41.05 -31.85 -18.69
C ARG A 561 39.59 -31.66 -18.27
N LYS A 562 39.26 -30.60 -17.51
CA LYS A 562 37.91 -30.40 -16.97
C LYS A 562 36.84 -30.18 -18.04
N LEU A 563 37.17 -29.47 -19.13
CA LEU A 563 36.21 -29.22 -20.21
C LEU A 563 36.02 -30.46 -21.08
N VAL A 564 37.09 -31.24 -21.32
CA VAL A 564 36.99 -32.54 -21.98
C VAL A 564 36.10 -33.49 -21.19
N MET A 565 36.23 -33.52 -19.86
CA MET A 565 35.34 -34.31 -19.00
C MET A 565 33.87 -33.85 -19.13
N GLY A 566 33.63 -32.53 -19.21
CA GLY A 566 32.30 -31.97 -19.47
C GLY A 566 31.74 -32.32 -20.86
N ILE A 567 32.59 -32.39 -21.89
CA ILE A 567 32.23 -32.87 -23.23
C ILE A 567 31.79 -34.34 -23.13
N LEU A 568 32.61 -35.19 -22.49
CA LEU A 568 32.33 -36.62 -22.37
C LEU A 568 31.08 -36.93 -21.54
N GLN A 569 30.80 -36.12 -20.51
CA GLN A 569 29.56 -36.21 -19.74
C GLN A 569 28.30 -35.94 -20.58
N ARG A 570 28.40 -35.08 -21.61
CA ARG A 570 27.29 -34.77 -22.51
C ARG A 570 27.22 -35.72 -23.71
N ASN A 571 28.37 -36.12 -24.24
CA ASN A 571 28.48 -37.02 -25.38
C ASN A 571 29.76 -37.86 -25.28
N TRP A 572 29.61 -39.09 -24.81
CA TRP A 572 30.71 -40.03 -24.62
C TRP A 572 31.43 -40.40 -25.92
N ARG A 573 30.72 -40.39 -27.07
CA ARG A 573 31.30 -40.71 -28.39
C ARG A 573 32.38 -39.73 -28.82
N SER A 574 32.35 -38.52 -28.27
CA SER A 574 33.40 -37.51 -28.49
C SER A 574 34.78 -37.99 -28.04
N LEU A 575 34.85 -39.06 -27.22
CA LEU A 575 36.10 -39.70 -26.81
C LEU A 575 36.96 -40.09 -28.03
N GLU A 576 36.36 -40.48 -29.15
CA GLU A 576 37.07 -40.80 -30.40
C GLU A 576 37.96 -39.64 -30.86
N HIS A 577 37.49 -38.40 -30.72
CA HIS A 577 38.15 -37.18 -31.18
C HIS A 577 39.03 -36.52 -30.10
N VAL A 578 39.02 -37.04 -28.87
CA VAL A 578 39.92 -36.59 -27.81
C VAL A 578 41.37 -36.96 -28.18
N PRO A 579 42.36 -36.07 -27.97
CA PRO A 579 43.75 -36.39 -28.27
C PRO A 579 44.25 -37.65 -27.53
N ASP A 580 45.05 -38.49 -28.19
CA ASP A 580 45.41 -39.83 -27.68
C ASP A 580 46.19 -39.80 -26.35
N PHE A 581 46.95 -38.74 -26.09
CA PHE A 581 47.64 -38.58 -24.80
C PHE A 581 46.67 -38.45 -23.62
N MET A 582 45.44 -37.96 -23.84
CA MET A 582 44.38 -37.87 -22.84
C MET A 582 43.58 -39.17 -22.74
N LYS A 583 43.45 -39.94 -23.83
CA LYS A 583 42.79 -41.26 -23.82
C LYS A 583 43.49 -42.29 -22.94
N ARG A 584 44.74 -42.02 -22.51
CA ARG A 584 45.48 -42.85 -21.53
C ARG A 584 45.17 -42.53 -20.07
N ASP A 585 44.43 -41.46 -19.80
CA ASP A 585 44.06 -41.04 -18.45
C ASP A 585 42.83 -41.81 -17.95
N PRO A 586 42.95 -42.65 -16.90
CA PRO A 586 41.84 -43.45 -16.39
C PRO A 586 40.63 -42.61 -15.97
N GLU A 587 40.79 -41.36 -15.53
CA GLU A 587 39.65 -40.52 -15.15
C GLU A 587 38.85 -40.02 -16.36
N ILE A 588 39.50 -39.82 -17.51
CA ILE A 588 38.86 -39.43 -18.77
C ILE A 588 38.04 -40.60 -19.31
N ILE A 589 38.65 -41.78 -19.36
CA ILE A 589 37.97 -43.02 -19.75
C ILE A 589 36.82 -43.30 -18.79
N LEU A 590 37.04 -43.22 -17.47
CA LEU A 590 36.00 -43.42 -16.47
C LEU A 590 34.81 -42.47 -16.65
N THR A 591 35.05 -41.23 -17.04
CA THR A 591 33.98 -40.24 -17.21
C THR A 591 33.11 -40.52 -18.42
N ALA A 592 33.72 -40.96 -19.53
CA ALA A 592 32.97 -41.44 -20.68
C ALA A 592 32.25 -42.77 -20.35
N ALA A 593 32.96 -43.71 -19.72
CA ALA A 593 32.45 -45.01 -19.32
C ALA A 593 31.28 -44.93 -18.32
N LYS A 594 31.22 -43.89 -17.49
CA LYS A 594 30.07 -43.61 -16.59
C LYS A 594 28.80 -43.17 -17.32
N VAL A 595 28.94 -42.59 -18.51
CA VAL A 595 27.78 -42.22 -19.34
C VAL A 595 27.33 -43.43 -20.16
N ASP A 596 28.27 -44.12 -20.78
CA ASP A 596 28.03 -45.33 -21.56
C ASP A 596 29.29 -46.21 -21.56
N TRP A 597 29.15 -47.46 -21.16
CA TRP A 597 30.28 -48.39 -21.03
C TRP A 597 30.96 -48.69 -22.38
N HIS A 598 30.28 -48.56 -23.53
CA HIS A 598 30.88 -48.76 -24.85
C HIS A 598 32.01 -47.76 -25.14
N ALA A 599 32.14 -46.68 -24.37
CA ALA A 599 33.29 -45.78 -24.41
C ALA A 599 34.62 -46.52 -24.19
N ILE A 600 34.61 -47.62 -23.43
CA ILE A 600 35.79 -48.43 -23.17
C ILE A 600 36.31 -49.05 -24.48
N GLU A 601 35.42 -49.50 -25.37
CA GLU A 601 35.79 -50.14 -26.64
C GLU A 601 36.44 -49.19 -27.65
N MET A 602 36.33 -47.87 -27.43
CA MET A 602 36.94 -46.84 -28.28
C MET A 602 38.42 -46.57 -27.97
N VAL A 603 38.97 -47.22 -26.93
CA VAL A 603 40.37 -47.07 -26.52
C VAL A 603 41.20 -48.20 -27.12
N GLU A 604 42.37 -47.88 -27.70
CA GLU A 604 43.24 -48.89 -28.36
C GLU A 604 43.62 -50.06 -27.44
N ASP A 605 43.85 -49.79 -26.14
CA ASP A 605 44.19 -50.79 -25.11
C ASP A 605 42.99 -51.09 -24.16
N PHE A 606 41.78 -51.27 -24.71
CA PHE A 606 40.55 -51.40 -23.91
C PHE A 606 40.55 -52.58 -22.91
N TYR A 607 41.31 -53.64 -23.18
CA TYR A 607 41.43 -54.78 -22.26
C TYR A 607 41.98 -54.35 -20.88
N ASP A 608 42.92 -53.40 -20.85
CA ASP A 608 43.49 -52.88 -19.60
C ASP A 608 42.47 -52.05 -18.81
N CYS A 609 41.48 -51.46 -19.49
CA CYS A 609 40.41 -50.68 -18.86
C CYS A 609 39.47 -51.57 -18.03
N TRP A 610 39.20 -52.80 -18.49
CA TRP A 610 38.40 -53.78 -17.77
C TRP A 610 39.07 -54.28 -16.48
N TYR A 611 40.39 -54.11 -16.34
CA TYR A 611 41.13 -54.45 -15.12
C TYR A 611 41.23 -53.28 -14.12
N HIS A 612 40.70 -52.10 -14.45
CA HIS A 612 40.65 -50.98 -13.53
C HIS A 612 39.35 -51.03 -12.70
N PRO A 613 39.38 -51.24 -11.37
CA PRO A 613 38.18 -51.51 -10.56
C PRO A 613 37.07 -50.47 -10.72
N LYS A 614 37.41 -49.17 -10.79
CA LYS A 614 36.41 -48.10 -10.96
C LYS A 614 35.75 -48.08 -12.33
N ILE A 615 36.46 -48.48 -13.38
CA ILE A 615 35.92 -48.47 -14.76
C ILE A 615 35.05 -49.71 -14.95
N ALA A 616 35.55 -50.87 -14.51
CA ALA A 616 34.77 -52.11 -14.46
C ALA A 616 33.49 -51.94 -13.64
N LEU A 617 33.56 -51.33 -12.45
CA LEU A 617 32.39 -51.02 -11.63
C LEU A 617 31.40 -50.13 -12.40
N ALA A 618 31.85 -49.04 -13.01
CA ALA A 618 30.96 -48.15 -13.77
C ALA A 618 30.28 -48.84 -14.95
N ALA A 619 30.98 -49.77 -15.62
CA ALA A 619 30.40 -50.57 -16.69
C ALA A 619 29.38 -51.59 -16.17
N VAL A 620 29.68 -52.25 -15.04
CA VAL A 620 28.77 -53.22 -14.40
C VAL A 620 27.55 -52.55 -13.81
N GLU A 621 27.66 -51.34 -13.25
CA GLU A 621 26.53 -50.54 -12.77
C GLU A 621 25.52 -50.21 -13.88
N GLN A 622 25.94 -50.16 -15.14
CA GLN A 622 25.06 -49.92 -16.29
C GLN A 622 24.46 -51.21 -16.86
N ASP A 623 25.27 -52.24 -17.03
CA ASP A 623 24.83 -53.57 -17.46
C ASP A 623 25.59 -54.63 -16.67
N TYR A 624 24.87 -55.34 -15.81
CA TYR A 624 25.43 -56.42 -14.99
C TYR A 624 26.16 -57.49 -15.81
N LYS A 625 25.79 -57.72 -17.08
CA LYS A 625 26.45 -58.72 -17.95
C LYS A 625 27.91 -58.39 -18.23
N ASN A 626 28.30 -57.12 -18.10
CA ASN A 626 29.68 -56.69 -18.25
C ASN A 626 30.62 -57.38 -17.24
N ILE A 627 30.11 -57.92 -16.14
CA ILE A 627 30.90 -58.71 -15.19
C ILE A 627 31.49 -59.98 -15.83
N LEU A 628 30.85 -60.50 -16.90
CA LEU A 628 31.32 -61.66 -17.65
C LEU A 628 32.57 -61.36 -18.49
N ASN A 629 32.82 -60.08 -18.81
CA ASN A 629 34.04 -59.65 -19.51
C ASN A 629 35.24 -59.57 -18.56
N LEU A 630 35.01 -59.66 -17.24
CA LEU A 630 36.05 -59.52 -16.23
C LEU A 630 36.76 -60.86 -15.95
N ASN A 631 38.02 -60.77 -15.53
CA ASN A 631 38.77 -61.95 -15.10
C ASN A 631 38.30 -62.45 -13.71
N SER A 632 38.73 -63.65 -13.32
CA SER A 632 38.35 -64.27 -12.05
C SER A 632 38.75 -63.45 -10.81
N SER A 633 39.76 -62.57 -10.89
CA SER A 633 40.15 -61.71 -9.76
C SER A 633 39.19 -60.55 -9.51
N MET A 634 38.49 -60.06 -10.54
CA MET A 634 37.49 -59.00 -10.37
C MET A 634 36.19 -59.48 -9.76
N TRP A 635 35.89 -60.78 -9.87
CA TRP A 635 34.79 -61.43 -9.13
C TRP A 635 35.05 -61.51 -7.62
N GLU A 636 36.25 -61.21 -7.14
CA GLU A 636 36.55 -61.07 -5.71
C GLU A 636 36.26 -59.66 -5.18
N ASP A 637 36.10 -58.66 -6.05
CA ASP A 637 35.72 -57.31 -5.64
C ASP A 637 34.21 -57.25 -5.37
N LEU A 638 33.86 -57.23 -4.07
CA LEU A 638 32.47 -57.24 -3.63
C LEU A 638 31.68 -56.04 -4.17
N ALA A 639 32.30 -54.88 -4.42
CA ALA A 639 31.57 -53.72 -4.95
C ALA A 639 31.04 -54.00 -6.36
N ILE A 640 31.85 -54.65 -7.21
CA ILE A 640 31.48 -55.03 -8.57
C ILE A 640 30.42 -56.12 -8.55
N VAL A 641 30.61 -57.15 -7.72
CA VAL A 641 29.65 -58.26 -7.60
C VAL A 641 28.32 -57.77 -7.05
N VAL A 642 28.31 -56.94 -6.00
CA VAL A 642 27.09 -56.37 -5.43
C VAL A 642 26.37 -55.49 -6.46
N ALA A 643 27.09 -54.66 -7.23
CA ALA A 643 26.50 -53.85 -8.29
C ALA A 643 25.81 -54.70 -9.39
N ALA A 644 26.43 -55.83 -9.78
CA ALA A 644 25.82 -56.76 -10.71
C ALA A 644 24.59 -57.46 -10.10
N VAL A 645 24.71 -57.92 -8.86
CA VAL A 645 23.66 -58.65 -8.15
C VAL A 645 22.45 -57.77 -7.90
N GLN A 646 22.62 -56.49 -7.54
CA GLN A 646 21.52 -55.54 -7.34
C GLN A 646 20.61 -55.39 -8.57
N GLN A 647 21.14 -55.59 -9.78
CA GLN A 647 20.34 -55.60 -11.01
C GLN A 647 19.71 -56.96 -11.27
N ASN A 648 20.48 -58.04 -11.14
CA ASN A 648 19.99 -59.41 -11.34
C ASN A 648 20.85 -60.43 -10.60
N TYR A 649 20.33 -60.99 -9.51
CA TYR A 649 21.08 -61.96 -8.71
C TYR A 649 21.40 -63.28 -9.43
N ASN A 650 20.71 -63.63 -10.53
CA ASN A 650 20.99 -64.86 -11.28
C ASN A 650 22.40 -64.88 -11.89
N ILE A 651 23.04 -63.71 -12.01
CA ILE A 651 24.44 -63.61 -12.45
C ILE A 651 25.41 -64.39 -11.55
N LEU A 652 25.03 -64.64 -10.28
CA LEU A 652 25.80 -65.48 -9.36
C LEU A 652 25.90 -66.94 -9.80
N GLU A 653 25.00 -67.42 -10.67
CA GLU A 653 25.05 -68.78 -11.23
C GLU A 653 26.08 -68.90 -12.36
N GLU A 654 26.45 -67.78 -12.99
CA GLU A 654 27.50 -67.67 -14.02
C GLU A 654 28.89 -67.35 -13.43
N ALA A 655 28.98 -67.20 -12.10
CA ALA A 655 30.24 -66.96 -11.41
C ALA A 655 31.17 -68.20 -11.50
N PRO A 656 32.50 -68.03 -11.44
CA PRO A 656 33.42 -69.16 -11.42
C PRO A 656 33.08 -70.15 -10.30
N ASP A 657 33.05 -71.46 -10.61
CA ASP A 657 32.56 -72.52 -9.70
C ASP A 657 33.13 -72.46 -8.28
N PHE A 658 34.40 -72.08 -8.16
CA PHE A 658 35.09 -71.99 -6.87
C PHE A 658 34.65 -70.78 -6.02
N LEU A 659 34.08 -69.73 -6.64
CA LEU A 659 33.60 -68.52 -5.97
C LEU A 659 32.10 -68.58 -5.63
N VAL A 660 31.27 -69.32 -6.37
CA VAL A 660 29.81 -69.37 -6.14
C VAL A 660 29.47 -69.61 -4.66
N ARG A 661 30.08 -70.62 -4.03
CA ARG A 661 29.84 -70.92 -2.60
C ARG A 661 30.30 -69.82 -1.66
N ARG A 662 31.39 -69.13 -2.03
CA ARG A 662 31.94 -68.01 -1.26
C ARG A 662 31.03 -66.79 -1.35
N LEU A 663 30.53 -66.45 -2.55
CA LEU A 663 29.62 -65.32 -2.75
C LEU A 663 28.30 -65.48 -1.98
N TRP A 664 27.73 -66.70 -1.91
CA TRP A 664 26.57 -67.00 -1.07
C TRP A 664 26.86 -67.04 0.45
N SER A 665 28.11 -66.85 0.85
CA SER A 665 28.51 -66.64 2.25
C SER A 665 28.82 -65.19 2.60
N GLU A 666 28.88 -64.30 1.61
CA GLU A 666 29.10 -62.86 1.82
C GLU A 666 27.77 -62.16 2.11
N GLU A 667 27.71 -61.46 3.24
CA GLU A 667 26.47 -60.82 3.72
C GLU A 667 25.93 -59.79 2.73
N GLU A 668 26.78 -58.91 2.19
CA GLU A 668 26.36 -57.83 1.28
C GLU A 668 25.75 -58.35 -0.03
N VAL A 669 26.32 -59.44 -0.56
CA VAL A 669 25.84 -60.10 -1.79
C VAL A 669 24.49 -60.77 -1.54
N VAL A 670 24.36 -61.51 -0.43
CA VAL A 670 23.10 -62.17 -0.07
C VAL A 670 22.02 -61.15 0.24
N ARG A 671 22.33 -60.05 0.93
CA ARG A 671 21.40 -58.97 1.20
C ARG A 671 20.86 -58.34 -0.09
N ALA A 672 21.75 -58.05 -1.05
CA ALA A 672 21.35 -57.52 -2.35
C ALA A 672 20.44 -58.47 -3.14
N ALA A 673 20.66 -59.79 -3.03
CA ALA A 673 19.80 -60.80 -3.64
C ALA A 673 18.45 -60.93 -2.92
N VAL A 674 18.43 -60.95 -1.58
CA VAL A 674 17.22 -61.06 -0.74
C VAL A 674 16.29 -59.86 -0.93
N ALA A 675 16.84 -58.66 -1.11
CA ALA A 675 16.07 -57.46 -1.40
C ALA A 675 15.24 -57.57 -2.69
N GLN A 676 15.68 -58.37 -3.68
CA GLN A 676 14.94 -58.64 -4.91
C GLN A 676 13.96 -59.81 -4.76
N ASP A 677 14.42 -60.91 -4.18
CA ASP A 677 13.62 -62.12 -3.98
C ASP A 677 13.95 -62.74 -2.61
N PRO A 678 13.09 -62.55 -1.59
CA PRO A 678 13.30 -63.12 -0.27
C PRO A 678 13.47 -64.64 -0.26
N SER A 679 12.99 -65.35 -1.29
CA SER A 679 13.09 -66.80 -1.39
C SER A 679 14.52 -67.30 -1.62
N VAL A 680 15.43 -66.43 -2.09
CA VAL A 680 16.85 -66.76 -2.32
C VAL A 680 17.62 -66.93 -1.01
N MET A 681 17.07 -66.50 0.12
CA MET A 681 17.65 -66.74 1.45
C MET A 681 17.90 -68.24 1.71
N LYS A 682 17.15 -69.14 1.05
CA LYS A 682 17.39 -70.60 1.08
C LYS A 682 18.75 -71.03 0.51
N LYS A 683 19.36 -70.22 -0.36
CA LYS A 683 20.69 -70.45 -0.97
C LYS A 683 21.83 -69.89 -0.09
N ALA A 684 21.53 -69.02 0.88
CA ALA A 684 22.51 -68.41 1.77
C ALA A 684 23.20 -69.44 2.68
N ALA A 685 24.47 -69.19 3.00
CA ALA A 685 25.23 -70.02 3.92
C ALA A 685 24.60 -70.03 5.33
N LYS A 686 24.71 -71.16 6.03
CA LYS A 686 24.13 -71.35 7.39
C LYS A 686 24.47 -70.23 8.40
N PRO A 687 25.70 -69.67 8.45
CA PRO A 687 26.02 -68.58 9.38
C PRO A 687 25.16 -67.33 9.17
N LEU A 688 24.79 -67.01 7.93
CA LEU A 688 24.00 -65.81 7.61
C LEU A 688 22.55 -65.89 8.13
N TRP A 689 22.05 -67.09 8.42
CA TRP A 689 20.75 -67.26 9.09
C TRP A 689 20.78 -66.81 10.56
N ALA A 690 21.97 -66.61 11.15
CA ALA A 690 22.09 -66.04 12.49
C ALA A 690 22.09 -64.51 12.48
N GLU A 691 22.33 -63.87 11.32
CA GLU A 691 22.32 -62.42 11.17
C GLU A 691 20.90 -61.87 11.25
N LYS A 692 20.53 -61.37 12.44
CA LYS A 692 19.16 -60.95 12.76
C LYS A 692 18.58 -59.99 11.72
N GLU A 693 19.34 -58.98 11.31
CA GLU A 693 18.84 -57.93 10.40
C GLU A 693 18.57 -58.45 8.99
N LEU A 694 19.45 -59.29 8.44
CA LEU A 694 19.27 -59.90 7.13
C LEU A 694 18.04 -60.83 7.09
N VAL A 695 17.87 -61.65 8.13
CA VAL A 695 16.72 -62.55 8.24
C VAL A 695 15.43 -61.76 8.46
N LEU A 696 15.48 -60.66 9.21
CA LEU A 696 14.35 -59.76 9.40
C LEU A 696 13.94 -59.07 8.09
N GLU A 697 14.92 -58.65 7.28
CA GLU A 697 14.67 -58.10 5.94
C GLU A 697 13.99 -59.12 5.03
N ALA A 698 14.48 -60.37 5.01
CA ALA A 698 13.82 -61.46 4.29
C ALA A 698 12.39 -61.70 4.81
N CYS A 699 12.20 -61.69 6.14
CA CYS A 699 10.89 -61.89 6.77
C CYS A 699 9.90 -60.76 6.45
N ARG A 700 10.36 -59.50 6.34
CA ARG A 700 9.52 -58.35 5.93
C ARG A 700 9.02 -58.48 4.50
N GLY A 701 9.81 -59.08 3.60
CA GLY A 701 9.43 -59.31 2.21
C GLY A 701 8.49 -60.52 2.03
N ASP A 702 8.78 -61.63 2.70
CA ASP A 702 7.93 -62.81 2.74
C ASP A 702 8.13 -63.57 4.05
N TRP A 703 7.17 -63.45 4.97
CA TRP A 703 7.29 -64.10 6.29
C TRP A 703 7.32 -65.64 6.21
N THR A 704 6.85 -66.25 5.12
CA THR A 704 6.85 -67.72 4.96
C THR A 704 8.26 -68.29 4.82
N ILE A 705 9.27 -67.46 4.52
CA ILE A 705 10.68 -67.85 4.53
C ILE A 705 11.13 -68.40 5.89
N MET A 706 10.46 -67.98 6.97
CA MET A 706 10.70 -68.46 8.32
C MET A 706 10.39 -69.95 8.49
N GLU A 707 9.60 -70.57 7.59
CA GLU A 707 9.40 -72.02 7.57
C GLU A 707 10.65 -72.79 7.12
N LYS A 708 11.53 -72.14 6.33
CA LYS A 708 12.80 -72.71 5.85
C LYS A 708 13.99 -72.37 6.75
N CYS A 709 13.80 -71.49 7.73
CA CYS A 709 14.84 -71.11 8.69
C CYS A 709 15.24 -72.31 9.58
N PRO A 710 16.53 -72.43 9.97
CA PRO A 710 16.98 -73.50 10.85
C PRO A 710 16.16 -73.59 12.14
N LYS A 711 15.71 -74.80 12.50
CA LYS A 711 14.79 -75.05 13.64
C LYS A 711 15.29 -74.48 14.99
N GLU A 712 16.61 -74.37 15.15
CA GLU A 712 17.26 -73.82 16.34
C GLU A 712 17.01 -72.31 16.51
N LEU A 713 16.94 -71.57 15.39
CA LEU A 713 16.80 -70.10 15.37
C LEU A 713 15.34 -69.65 15.25
N VAL A 714 14.50 -70.39 14.52
CA VAL A 714 13.06 -70.10 14.35
C VAL A 714 12.36 -69.87 15.69
N ARG A 715 12.67 -70.68 16.70
CA ARG A 715 12.07 -70.56 18.03
C ARG A 715 12.49 -69.29 18.77
N ALA A 716 13.69 -68.79 18.51
CA ALA A 716 14.17 -67.53 19.07
C ALA A 716 13.53 -66.35 18.34
N TYR A 717 13.46 -66.37 17.00
CA TYR A 717 12.86 -65.31 16.20
C TYR A 717 11.35 -65.16 16.42
N TRP A 718 10.60 -66.25 16.62
CA TRP A 718 9.17 -66.14 16.96
C TRP A 718 8.90 -65.64 18.39
N LYS A 719 9.94 -65.45 19.22
CA LYS A 719 9.85 -64.71 20.48
C LYS A 719 10.33 -63.26 20.35
N ASP A 720 10.87 -62.89 19.20
CA ASP A 720 11.34 -61.54 18.91
C ASP A 720 10.18 -60.72 18.34
N LYS A 721 10.00 -59.53 18.90
CA LYS A 721 8.90 -58.64 18.58
C LYS A 721 8.99 -58.08 17.16
N ASP A 722 10.20 -57.84 16.65
CA ASP A 722 10.39 -57.26 15.31
C ASP A 722 9.93 -58.22 14.22
N PHE A 723 10.22 -59.52 14.39
CA PHE A 723 9.77 -60.58 13.50
C PHE A 723 8.26 -60.80 13.58
N ALA A 724 7.70 -60.72 14.79
CA ALA A 724 6.25 -60.78 14.98
C ALA A 724 5.54 -59.63 14.24
N ILE A 725 6.01 -58.40 14.40
CA ILE A 725 5.47 -57.23 13.69
C ILE A 725 5.61 -57.38 12.17
N ALA A 726 6.79 -57.77 11.68
CA ALA A 726 7.05 -57.95 10.25
C ALA A 726 6.11 -58.98 9.61
N ALA A 727 5.83 -60.09 10.30
CA ALA A 727 4.94 -61.13 9.80
C ALA A 727 3.45 -60.72 9.89
N VAL A 728 3.03 -60.10 10.99
CA VAL A 728 1.63 -59.66 11.22
C VAL A 728 1.24 -58.50 10.30
N ALA A 729 2.19 -57.64 9.92
CA ALA A 729 1.98 -56.59 8.94
C ALA A 729 1.58 -57.14 7.56
N GLN A 730 2.04 -58.35 7.21
CA GLN A 730 1.70 -59.00 5.94
C GLN A 730 0.42 -59.82 6.03
N SER A 731 0.24 -60.59 7.11
CA SER A 731 -0.97 -61.41 7.31
C SER A 731 -1.23 -61.68 8.78
N ILE A 732 -2.50 -61.52 9.18
CA ILE A 732 -2.96 -61.90 10.52
C ILE A 732 -2.83 -63.41 10.80
N ASP A 733 -2.71 -64.26 9.78
CA ASP A 733 -2.50 -65.70 9.99
C ASP A 733 -1.16 -65.99 10.66
N ALA A 734 -0.17 -65.09 10.56
CA ALA A 734 1.08 -65.17 11.30
C ALA A 734 0.87 -65.19 12.82
N MET A 735 -0.22 -64.56 13.33
CA MET A 735 -0.58 -64.60 14.75
C MET A 735 -0.79 -66.02 15.27
N LYS A 736 -1.17 -66.99 14.42
CA LYS A 736 -1.33 -68.40 14.82
C LYS A 736 0.00 -69.08 15.17
N LYS A 737 1.13 -68.53 14.71
CA LYS A 737 2.47 -69.06 14.95
C LYS A 737 3.16 -68.39 16.14
N LEU A 738 2.63 -67.23 16.57
CA LEU A 738 3.19 -66.43 17.64
C LEU A 738 2.74 -66.91 19.03
N PRO A 739 3.57 -66.74 20.07
CA PRO A 739 3.17 -66.99 21.46
C PRO A 739 1.93 -66.20 21.90
N ASP A 740 1.13 -66.79 22.78
CA ASP A 740 -0.10 -66.17 23.29
C ASP A 740 0.16 -64.82 23.98
N SER A 741 1.35 -64.62 24.56
CA SER A 741 1.76 -63.34 25.19
C SER A 741 1.76 -62.14 24.24
N PHE A 742 1.92 -62.35 22.93
CA PHE A 742 1.91 -61.24 21.96
C PHE A 742 0.52 -60.73 21.63
N TRP A 743 -0.53 -61.46 22.01
CA TRP A 743 -1.88 -60.92 21.97
C TRP A 743 -2.08 -59.81 23.00
N GLU A 744 -1.22 -59.68 24.02
CA GLU A 744 -1.28 -58.60 25.01
C GLU A 744 -0.42 -57.37 24.62
N ASP A 745 0.44 -57.51 23.59
CA ASP A 745 1.34 -56.45 23.17
C ASP A 745 0.61 -55.43 22.27
N LYS A 746 0.46 -54.21 22.78
CA LYS A 746 -0.27 -53.13 22.12
C LYS A 746 0.30 -52.77 20.74
N GLU A 747 1.61 -52.86 20.53
CA GLU A 747 2.22 -52.46 19.25
C GLU A 747 1.94 -53.49 18.16
N ILE A 748 2.03 -54.79 18.49
CA ILE A 748 1.66 -55.86 17.57
C ILE A 748 0.16 -55.77 17.23
N MET A 749 -0.67 -55.50 18.24
CA MET A 749 -2.12 -55.39 18.04
C MET A 749 -2.54 -54.17 17.24
N ARG A 750 -1.80 -53.04 17.32
CA ARG A 750 -2.00 -51.89 16.41
C ARG A 750 -1.65 -52.24 14.97
N VAL A 751 -0.57 -52.98 14.75
CA VAL A 751 -0.20 -53.44 13.40
C VAL A 751 -1.24 -54.43 12.87
N ALA A 752 -1.66 -55.39 13.70
CA ALA A 752 -2.72 -56.33 13.35
C ALA A 752 -4.04 -55.61 12.99
N ALA A 753 -4.42 -54.58 13.77
CA ALA A 753 -5.62 -53.77 13.54
C ALA A 753 -5.57 -53.02 12.20
N LYS A 754 -4.38 -52.59 11.75
CA LYS A 754 -4.19 -52.01 10.41
C LYS A 754 -4.36 -53.04 9.31
N THR A 755 -3.95 -54.29 9.54
CA THR A 755 -4.04 -55.38 8.55
C THR A 755 -5.45 -55.95 8.43
N ASP A 756 -6.16 -56.16 9.53
CA ASP A 756 -7.53 -56.70 9.54
C ASP A 756 -8.35 -56.18 10.73
N SER A 757 -9.41 -55.42 10.46
CA SER A 757 -10.35 -54.90 11.46
C SER A 757 -11.01 -55.98 12.36
N LYS A 758 -11.05 -57.25 11.94
CA LYS A 758 -11.61 -58.36 12.73
C LYS A 758 -10.77 -58.73 13.95
N VAL A 759 -9.59 -58.13 14.12
CA VAL A 759 -8.77 -58.28 15.33
C VAL A 759 -9.58 -57.95 16.58
N ILE A 760 -10.40 -56.88 16.56
CA ILE A 760 -11.23 -56.49 17.71
C ILE A 760 -12.21 -57.58 18.12
N TYR A 761 -12.86 -58.23 17.15
CA TYR A 761 -13.74 -59.36 17.43
C TYR A 761 -12.99 -60.51 18.12
N LYS A 762 -11.75 -60.79 17.70
CA LYS A 762 -10.90 -61.80 18.35
C LYS A 762 -10.47 -61.36 19.75
N CYS A 763 -10.09 -60.09 19.95
CA CYS A 763 -9.75 -59.53 21.27
C CYS A 763 -10.92 -59.65 22.26
N SER A 764 -12.14 -59.41 21.78
CA SER A 764 -13.37 -59.62 22.55
C SER A 764 -13.56 -61.09 22.93
N ALA A 765 -13.35 -62.03 22.00
CA ALA A 765 -13.42 -63.47 22.27
C ALA A 765 -12.35 -63.96 23.28
N TYR A 766 -11.15 -63.35 23.29
CA TYR A 766 -10.08 -63.63 24.26
C TYR A 766 -10.16 -62.77 25.53
N ASN A 767 -11.23 -61.98 25.71
CA ASN A 767 -11.53 -61.17 26.89
C ASN A 767 -10.42 -60.16 27.25
N GLN A 768 -9.80 -59.56 26.23
CA GLN A 768 -8.66 -58.65 26.40
C GLN A 768 -9.11 -57.20 26.62
N LYS A 769 -9.61 -56.91 27.82
CA LYS A 769 -10.20 -55.62 28.16
C LYS A 769 -9.26 -54.43 27.91
N SER A 770 -7.98 -54.54 28.26
CA SER A 770 -6.99 -53.46 28.10
C SER A 770 -6.76 -53.00 26.65
N LEU A 771 -7.05 -53.85 25.67
CA LEU A 771 -6.92 -53.54 24.25
C LEU A 771 -8.22 -52.99 23.65
N LEU A 772 -9.36 -53.42 24.18
CA LEU A 772 -10.67 -52.85 23.83
C LEU A 772 -10.86 -51.43 24.38
N GLU A 773 -10.08 -51.05 25.40
CA GLU A 773 -9.93 -49.68 25.92
C GLU A 773 -8.85 -48.86 25.15
N ASP A 774 -8.07 -49.46 24.25
CA ASP A 774 -7.04 -48.73 23.49
C ASP A 774 -7.69 -47.99 22.32
N ARG A 775 -7.78 -46.67 22.50
CA ARG A 775 -8.41 -45.74 21.56
C ARG A 775 -7.89 -45.87 20.12
N GLU A 776 -6.59 -46.07 19.92
CA GLU A 776 -5.98 -46.08 18.59
C GLU A 776 -6.34 -47.36 17.83
N ILE A 777 -6.34 -48.50 18.53
CA ILE A 777 -6.74 -49.81 17.97
C ILE A 777 -8.22 -49.77 17.59
N VAL A 778 -9.07 -49.25 18.49
CA VAL A 778 -10.51 -49.14 18.23
C VAL A 778 -10.79 -48.22 17.05
N LEU A 779 -10.19 -47.04 17.02
CA LEU A 779 -10.38 -46.08 15.92
C LEU A 779 -9.94 -46.65 14.57
N THR A 780 -8.78 -47.31 14.51
CA THR A 780 -8.26 -47.90 13.26
C THR A 780 -9.15 -49.00 12.71
N CYS A 781 -9.69 -49.86 13.57
CA CYS A 781 -10.63 -50.91 13.14
C CYS A 781 -12.00 -50.35 12.77
N VAL A 782 -12.51 -49.38 13.54
CA VAL A 782 -13.79 -48.71 13.27
C VAL A 782 -13.75 -47.93 11.96
N ALA A 783 -12.60 -47.32 11.62
CA ALA A 783 -12.41 -46.62 10.35
C ALA A 783 -12.46 -47.57 9.14
N GLN A 784 -12.06 -48.83 9.31
CA GLN A 784 -12.17 -49.86 8.27
C GLN A 784 -13.55 -50.52 8.22
N ASN A 785 -14.21 -50.66 9.37
CA ASN A 785 -15.53 -51.25 9.50
C ASN A 785 -16.24 -50.71 10.75
N GLY A 786 -17.17 -49.78 10.56
CA GLY A 786 -17.88 -49.05 11.62
C GLY A 786 -18.70 -49.94 12.54
N LEU A 787 -19.05 -51.16 12.11
CA LEU A 787 -19.73 -52.14 12.94
C LEU A 787 -18.87 -52.66 14.10
N MET A 788 -17.55 -52.46 14.07
CA MET A 788 -16.64 -52.86 15.15
C MET A 788 -16.82 -52.03 16.43
N LEU A 789 -17.49 -50.87 16.35
CA LEU A 789 -17.77 -50.03 17.53
C LEU A 789 -18.56 -50.77 18.61
N LYS A 790 -19.43 -51.72 18.22
CA LYS A 790 -20.23 -52.52 19.17
C LYS A 790 -19.37 -53.42 20.07
N ASP A 791 -18.18 -53.79 19.59
CA ASP A 791 -17.27 -54.72 20.24
C ASP A 791 -16.18 -53.96 21.02
N ALA A 792 -16.14 -52.63 20.94
CA ALA A 792 -15.27 -51.76 21.73
C ALA A 792 -15.75 -51.63 23.19
N ASP A 793 -14.85 -51.25 24.10
CA ASP A 793 -15.21 -51.02 25.50
C ASP A 793 -16.25 -49.88 25.65
N GLU A 794 -17.10 -49.97 26.68
CA GLU A 794 -18.17 -49.02 26.96
C GLU A 794 -17.66 -47.57 27.06
N SER A 795 -16.46 -47.37 27.60
CA SER A 795 -15.84 -46.05 27.72
C SER A 795 -15.59 -45.38 26.36
N LEU A 796 -15.18 -46.15 25.35
CA LEU A 796 -14.89 -45.66 24.00
C LEU A 796 -16.14 -45.60 23.12
N GLN A 797 -17.21 -46.31 23.46
CA GLN A 797 -18.51 -46.11 22.83
C GLN A 797 -19.09 -44.71 23.14
N TYR A 798 -18.62 -44.00 24.17
CA TYR A 798 -18.96 -42.58 24.36
C TYR A 798 -18.03 -41.61 23.62
N ASP A 799 -16.86 -42.05 23.15
CA ASP A 799 -15.90 -41.17 22.50
C ASP A 799 -16.47 -40.71 21.15
N MET A 800 -16.93 -39.47 21.13
CA MET A 800 -17.67 -38.93 20.00
C MET A 800 -16.83 -38.88 18.72
N GLU A 801 -15.50 -38.84 18.79
CA GLU A 801 -14.65 -38.90 17.60
C GLU A 801 -14.65 -40.30 16.98
N ILE A 802 -14.57 -41.34 17.80
CA ILE A 802 -14.68 -42.74 17.36
C ILE A 802 -16.09 -42.99 16.82
N VAL A 803 -17.12 -42.54 17.54
CA VAL A 803 -18.52 -42.68 17.14
C VAL A 803 -18.76 -42.01 15.80
N LYS A 804 -18.32 -40.77 15.61
CA LYS A 804 -18.46 -40.06 14.33
C LYS A 804 -17.75 -40.77 13.20
N THR A 805 -16.57 -41.33 13.46
CA THR A 805 -15.82 -42.13 12.47
C THR A 805 -16.58 -43.40 12.10
N ALA A 806 -17.14 -44.10 13.10
CA ALA A 806 -17.98 -45.28 12.88
C ALA A 806 -19.23 -44.97 12.06
N VAL A 807 -19.91 -43.87 12.40
CA VAL A 807 -21.17 -43.43 11.75
C VAL A 807 -20.92 -42.97 10.32
N LYS A 808 -19.77 -42.34 10.05
CA LYS A 808 -19.34 -41.96 8.69
C LYS A 808 -19.07 -43.16 7.79
N GLU A 809 -18.48 -44.24 8.34
CA GLU A 809 -18.27 -45.48 7.59
C GLU A 809 -19.61 -46.23 7.41
N ASN A 810 -20.34 -46.47 8.50
CA ASN A 810 -21.62 -47.17 8.47
C ASN A 810 -22.57 -46.67 9.56
N TRP A 811 -23.49 -45.78 9.18
CA TRP A 811 -24.47 -45.15 10.08
C TRP A 811 -25.36 -46.14 10.82
N THR A 812 -25.60 -47.35 10.28
CA THR A 812 -26.46 -48.37 10.93
C THR A 812 -25.91 -48.84 12.28
N VAL A 813 -24.65 -48.50 12.59
CA VAL A 813 -24.07 -48.66 13.92
C VAL A 813 -24.92 -47.96 14.99
N MET A 814 -25.56 -46.82 14.68
CA MET A 814 -26.40 -46.08 15.62
C MET A 814 -27.59 -46.91 16.12
N ASP A 815 -28.11 -47.84 15.32
CA ASP A 815 -29.22 -48.71 15.71
C ASP A 815 -28.75 -50.02 16.36
N LYS A 816 -27.47 -50.39 16.17
CA LYS A 816 -26.87 -51.64 16.69
C LYS A 816 -26.20 -51.47 18.05
N VAL A 817 -25.86 -50.25 18.46
CA VAL A 817 -25.35 -49.94 19.80
C VAL A 817 -26.51 -49.91 20.81
N SER A 818 -26.21 -50.08 22.11
CA SER A 818 -27.22 -50.15 23.16
C SER A 818 -28.13 -48.91 23.22
N LYS A 819 -29.41 -49.10 23.60
CA LYS A 819 -30.44 -48.02 23.64
C LYS A 819 -30.02 -46.78 24.41
N TYR A 820 -29.14 -46.93 25.40
CA TYR A 820 -28.62 -45.82 26.19
C TYR A 820 -27.86 -44.81 25.30
N TYR A 821 -27.00 -45.32 24.41
CA TYR A 821 -26.15 -44.52 23.54
C TYR A 821 -26.88 -43.96 22.32
N GLN A 822 -27.92 -44.65 21.85
CA GLN A 822 -28.72 -44.21 20.70
C GLN A 822 -29.21 -42.77 20.89
N ASN A 823 -29.74 -42.46 22.07
CA ASN A 823 -30.21 -41.10 22.39
C ASN A 823 -29.06 -40.08 22.37
N VAL A 824 -27.87 -40.44 22.85
CA VAL A 824 -26.71 -39.54 22.83
C VAL A 824 -26.28 -39.25 21.39
N TYR A 825 -26.22 -40.28 20.54
CA TYR A 825 -25.78 -40.14 19.16
C TYR A 825 -26.80 -39.39 18.29
N TRP A 826 -28.10 -39.62 18.49
CA TRP A 826 -29.16 -38.90 17.77
C TRP A 826 -29.35 -37.45 18.24
N ASN A 827 -28.79 -37.07 19.39
CA ASN A 827 -28.71 -35.69 19.87
C ASN A 827 -27.44 -34.95 19.40
N ASP A 828 -26.44 -35.64 18.85
CA ASP A 828 -25.27 -35.01 18.25
C ASP A 828 -25.59 -34.57 16.82
N GLU A 829 -25.31 -33.31 16.53
CA GLU A 829 -25.67 -32.68 15.25
C GLU A 829 -24.97 -33.35 14.06
N GLU A 830 -23.70 -33.73 14.19
CA GLU A 830 -22.90 -34.28 13.11
C GLU A 830 -23.27 -35.74 12.85
N CYS A 831 -23.46 -36.55 13.91
CA CYS A 831 -23.94 -37.92 13.79
C CYS A 831 -25.33 -37.98 13.15
N ALA A 832 -26.27 -37.12 13.60
CA ALA A 832 -27.60 -37.03 13.04
C ALA A 832 -27.57 -36.57 11.57
N ARG A 833 -26.72 -35.58 11.22
CA ARG A 833 -26.52 -35.15 9.82
C ARG A 833 -26.01 -36.30 8.95
N VAL A 834 -24.97 -37.01 9.40
CA VAL A 834 -24.36 -38.11 8.63
C VAL A 834 -25.35 -39.26 8.45
N ALA A 835 -26.13 -39.63 9.48
CA ALA A 835 -27.17 -40.65 9.37
C ALA A 835 -28.29 -40.25 8.38
N LEU A 836 -28.74 -39.00 8.42
CA LEU A 836 -29.77 -38.49 7.51
C LEU A 836 -29.25 -38.30 6.07
N PHE A 837 -27.96 -38.04 5.90
CA PHE A 837 -27.32 -37.81 4.60
C PHE A 837 -26.87 -39.10 3.90
N LEU A 838 -26.16 -40.00 4.60
CA LEU A 838 -25.70 -41.29 4.05
C LEU A 838 -26.80 -42.36 4.01
N GLY A 839 -27.84 -42.24 4.85
CA GLY A 839 -29.05 -43.07 4.77
C GLY A 839 -29.78 -42.98 3.43
N SER A 840 -29.47 -41.98 2.60
CA SER A 840 -30.04 -41.76 1.25
C SER A 840 -29.85 -42.89 0.24
N LYS A 841 -28.90 -43.83 0.48
CA LYS A 841 -28.68 -45.00 -0.39
C LYS A 841 -29.56 -46.20 -0.07
N SER A 842 -30.21 -46.23 1.09
CA SER A 842 -31.17 -47.28 1.48
C SER A 842 -32.58 -46.73 1.39
N ALA A 843 -33.43 -47.35 0.57
CA ALA A 843 -34.83 -46.96 0.38
C ALA A 843 -35.67 -47.03 1.68
N GLU A 844 -35.15 -47.68 2.74
CA GLU A 844 -35.83 -47.97 4.00
C GLU A 844 -35.44 -47.06 5.17
N ALA A 845 -34.54 -46.08 4.99
CA ALA A 845 -34.32 -45.05 6.02
C ALA A 845 -35.51 -44.08 6.02
N ASP A 846 -36.65 -44.57 6.48
CA ASP A 846 -37.94 -43.90 6.52
C ASP A 846 -37.93 -42.69 7.45
N LEU A 847 -38.93 -41.82 7.29
CA LEU A 847 -39.18 -40.64 8.11
C LEU A 847 -38.99 -40.84 9.63
N SER A 848 -39.06 -42.07 10.13
CA SER A 848 -38.75 -42.51 11.50
C SER A 848 -37.37 -42.08 12.05
N SER A 849 -36.34 -41.90 11.20
CA SER A 849 -35.00 -41.52 11.70
C SER A 849 -34.93 -40.07 12.19
N LEU A 850 -35.76 -39.16 11.66
CA LEU A 850 -35.83 -37.78 12.17
C LEU A 850 -36.64 -37.70 13.48
N GLU A 851 -37.58 -38.63 13.71
CA GLU A 851 -38.27 -38.76 15.00
C GLU A 851 -37.31 -39.14 16.14
N LYS A 852 -36.21 -39.85 15.81
CA LYS A 852 -35.16 -40.21 16.77
C LYS A 852 -34.27 -39.00 17.14
N VAL A 853 -34.21 -37.97 16.30
CA VAL A 853 -33.40 -36.76 16.55
C VAL A 853 -33.97 -35.98 17.73
N GLY A 854 -33.10 -35.45 18.58
CA GLY A 854 -33.50 -34.66 19.74
C GLY A 854 -34.38 -33.45 19.44
N PRO A 855 -35.29 -33.07 20.36
CA PRO A 855 -36.17 -31.92 20.18
C PRO A 855 -35.39 -30.60 19.99
N LYS A 856 -34.21 -30.47 20.60
CA LYS A 856 -33.35 -29.28 20.43
C LYS A 856 -32.85 -29.11 18.99
N LEU A 857 -32.48 -30.20 18.33
CA LEU A 857 -32.01 -30.16 16.94
C LEU A 857 -33.19 -30.02 15.97
N GLN A 858 -34.35 -30.59 16.30
CA GLN A 858 -35.58 -30.38 15.54
C GLN A 858 -36.03 -28.90 15.50
N GLN A 859 -35.71 -28.12 16.53
CA GLN A 859 -35.96 -26.67 16.60
C GLN A 859 -34.83 -25.82 16.01
N ASN A 860 -33.72 -26.41 15.58
CA ASN A 860 -32.60 -25.67 15.02
C ASN A 860 -32.83 -25.40 13.54
N LYS A 861 -33.14 -24.13 13.21
CA LYS A 861 -33.39 -23.66 11.84
C LYS A 861 -32.29 -24.08 10.85
N ALA A 862 -31.01 -23.98 11.22
CA ALA A 862 -29.90 -24.28 10.34
C ALA A 862 -29.75 -25.79 10.07
N PHE A 863 -29.92 -26.60 11.12
CA PHE A 863 -29.93 -28.06 10.99
C PHE A 863 -31.09 -28.53 10.11
N ILE A 864 -32.30 -28.03 10.36
CA ILE A 864 -33.50 -28.36 9.55
C ILE A 864 -33.33 -27.91 8.11
N PHE A 865 -32.80 -26.71 7.86
CA PHE A 865 -32.52 -26.21 6.51
C PHE A 865 -31.61 -27.16 5.72
N ASP A 866 -30.52 -27.62 6.33
CA ASP A 866 -29.60 -28.56 5.68
C ASP A 866 -30.23 -29.95 5.48
N CYS A 867 -31.03 -30.43 6.44
CA CYS A 867 -31.78 -31.68 6.32
C CYS A 867 -32.79 -31.64 5.17
N VAL A 868 -33.60 -30.58 5.05
CA VAL A 868 -34.60 -30.47 3.96
C VAL A 868 -33.94 -30.27 2.60
N ARG A 869 -32.77 -29.63 2.56
CA ARG A 869 -31.97 -29.50 1.34
C ARG A 869 -31.41 -30.85 0.86
N ALA A 870 -31.13 -31.77 1.78
CA ALA A 870 -30.76 -33.15 1.43
C ALA A 870 -31.98 -34.00 1.08
N ARG A 871 -33.12 -33.81 1.78
CA ARG A 871 -34.38 -34.55 1.57
C ARG A 871 -35.61 -33.69 1.89
N GLY A 872 -36.28 -33.19 0.86
CA GLY A 872 -37.38 -32.23 0.96
C GLY A 872 -38.59 -32.72 1.77
N LYS A 873 -38.89 -34.03 1.73
CA LYS A 873 -39.98 -34.64 2.54
C LYS A 873 -39.83 -34.49 4.05
N LEU A 874 -38.62 -34.22 4.56
CA LEU A 874 -38.41 -34.02 5.99
C LEU A 874 -39.11 -32.76 6.53
N LEU A 875 -39.59 -31.87 5.65
CA LEU A 875 -40.42 -30.74 6.03
C LEU A 875 -41.70 -31.18 6.77
N GLU A 876 -42.25 -32.38 6.50
CA GLU A 876 -43.45 -32.91 7.17
C GLU A 876 -43.34 -32.89 8.71
N LEU A 877 -42.15 -33.20 9.21
CA LEU A 877 -41.88 -33.34 10.64
C LEU A 877 -41.47 -32.00 11.29
N ALA A 878 -41.07 -31.02 10.49
CA ALA A 878 -40.63 -29.69 10.92
C ALA A 878 -41.77 -28.67 10.92
N ARG A 879 -42.89 -28.97 11.60
CA ARG A 879 -44.12 -28.16 11.60
C ARG A 879 -43.92 -26.69 11.97
N GLU A 880 -42.99 -26.41 12.87
CA GLU A 880 -42.67 -25.04 13.31
C GLU A 880 -42.09 -24.18 12.18
N PHE A 881 -41.52 -24.79 11.13
CA PHE A 881 -40.88 -24.10 10.00
C PHE A 881 -41.74 -24.08 8.73
N TRP A 882 -42.99 -24.52 8.80
CA TRP A 882 -43.92 -24.52 7.66
C TRP A 882 -44.23 -23.12 7.12
N ASP A 883 -44.05 -22.08 7.93
CA ASP A 883 -44.20 -20.68 7.51
C ASP A 883 -42.86 -19.96 7.26
N ASP A 884 -41.73 -20.66 7.34
CA ASP A 884 -40.41 -20.11 7.04
C ASP A 884 -40.10 -20.23 5.54
N ALA A 885 -40.09 -19.09 4.85
CA ALA A 885 -39.95 -19.06 3.39
C ALA A 885 -38.64 -19.72 2.91
N ASP A 886 -37.53 -19.55 3.64
CA ASP A 886 -36.22 -20.05 3.22
C ASP A 886 -36.18 -21.59 3.28
N ILE A 887 -36.67 -22.16 4.39
CA ILE A 887 -36.72 -23.62 4.59
C ILE A 887 -37.69 -24.25 3.62
N VAL A 888 -38.89 -23.68 3.47
CA VAL A 888 -39.91 -24.22 2.57
C VAL A 888 -39.42 -24.15 1.12
N GLN A 889 -38.81 -23.05 0.69
CA GLN A 889 -38.27 -22.94 -0.66
C GLN A 889 -37.13 -23.95 -0.91
N ALA A 890 -36.25 -24.18 0.07
CA ALA A 890 -35.19 -25.19 -0.03
C ALA A 890 -35.75 -26.63 -0.10
N ALA A 891 -36.77 -26.94 0.72
CA ALA A 891 -37.44 -28.24 0.72
C ALA A 891 -38.13 -28.52 -0.62
N VAL A 892 -38.86 -27.52 -1.12
CA VAL A 892 -39.63 -27.57 -2.36
C VAL A 892 -38.74 -27.61 -3.61
N ALA A 893 -37.56 -26.98 -3.57
CA ALA A 893 -36.56 -27.10 -4.63
C ALA A 893 -35.95 -28.51 -4.71
N GLN A 894 -35.92 -29.25 -3.60
CA GLN A 894 -35.42 -30.63 -3.55
C GLN A 894 -36.53 -31.65 -3.90
N ASP A 895 -37.72 -31.51 -3.31
CA ASP A 895 -38.92 -32.29 -3.59
C ASP A 895 -40.16 -31.37 -3.66
N GLY A 896 -40.69 -31.16 -4.87
CA GLY A 896 -41.78 -30.24 -5.14
C GLY A 896 -43.07 -30.60 -4.40
N MET A 897 -43.27 -31.88 -4.06
CA MET A 897 -44.44 -32.32 -3.27
C MET A 897 -44.37 -31.83 -1.81
N ALA A 898 -43.21 -31.36 -1.35
CA ALA A 898 -43.07 -30.76 -0.02
C ALA A 898 -43.94 -29.49 0.15
N LEU A 899 -44.43 -28.89 -0.95
CA LEU A 899 -45.35 -27.74 -0.90
C LEU A 899 -46.63 -28.03 -0.10
N GLN A 900 -47.07 -29.29 -0.03
CA GLN A 900 -48.24 -29.68 0.78
C GLN A 900 -48.08 -29.37 2.28
N PHE A 901 -46.83 -29.32 2.76
CA PHE A 901 -46.48 -29.03 4.15
C PHE A 901 -46.21 -27.55 4.39
N ALA A 902 -46.26 -26.69 3.37
CA ALA A 902 -46.08 -25.24 3.57
C ALA A 902 -47.31 -24.60 4.23
N SER A 903 -47.14 -23.44 4.86
CA SER A 903 -48.24 -22.62 5.37
C SER A 903 -49.14 -22.15 4.22
N GLU A 904 -50.41 -21.82 4.51
CA GLU A 904 -51.33 -21.28 3.49
C GLU A 904 -50.78 -20.01 2.84
N ARG A 905 -50.10 -19.16 3.63
CA ARG A 905 -49.43 -17.95 3.15
C ARG A 905 -48.37 -18.26 2.09
N LEU A 906 -47.53 -19.26 2.33
CA LEU A 906 -46.47 -19.66 1.39
C LEU A 906 -46.99 -20.49 0.20
N ARG A 907 -48.10 -21.20 0.37
CA ARG A 907 -48.84 -21.82 -0.76
C ARG A 907 -49.52 -20.79 -1.67
N ALA A 908 -49.68 -19.55 -1.21
CA ALA A 908 -50.09 -18.41 -2.02
C ALA A 908 -48.91 -17.54 -2.47
N ASP A 909 -47.66 -17.88 -2.11
CA ASP A 909 -46.48 -17.16 -2.58
C ASP A 909 -46.08 -17.65 -3.97
N TYR A 910 -46.14 -16.74 -4.95
CA TYR A 910 -45.82 -17.07 -6.34
C TYR A 910 -44.39 -17.60 -6.53
N GLY A 911 -43.43 -17.07 -5.77
CA GLY A 911 -42.03 -17.49 -5.87
C GLY A 911 -41.83 -18.93 -5.40
N VAL A 912 -42.40 -19.28 -4.25
CA VAL A 912 -42.31 -20.63 -3.67
C VAL A 912 -43.07 -21.65 -4.52
N VAL A 913 -44.31 -21.33 -4.92
CA VAL A 913 -45.15 -22.24 -5.74
C VAL A 913 -44.55 -22.48 -7.12
N LYS A 914 -43.93 -21.46 -7.73
CA LYS A 914 -43.24 -21.61 -9.02
C LYS A 914 -42.06 -22.57 -8.93
N VAL A 915 -41.27 -22.50 -7.86
CA VAL A 915 -40.15 -23.43 -7.61
C VAL A 915 -40.68 -24.85 -7.41
N ALA A 916 -41.80 -25.01 -6.71
CA ALA A 916 -42.46 -26.32 -6.51
C ALA A 916 -42.90 -26.95 -7.82
N ALA A 917 -43.63 -26.19 -8.63
CA ALA A 917 -44.19 -26.63 -9.89
C ALA A 917 -43.09 -26.99 -10.91
N ALA A 918 -41.98 -26.25 -10.90
CA ALA A 918 -40.82 -26.55 -11.73
C ALA A 918 -40.12 -27.85 -11.35
N GLN A 919 -40.11 -28.23 -10.06
CA GLN A 919 -39.53 -29.48 -9.60
C GLN A 919 -40.48 -30.66 -9.84
N ASN A 920 -41.75 -30.54 -9.43
CA ASN A 920 -42.79 -31.54 -9.64
C ASN A 920 -44.12 -30.85 -9.98
N PRO A 921 -44.65 -31.02 -11.22
CA PRO A 921 -45.91 -30.40 -11.64
C PRO A 921 -47.12 -30.77 -10.74
N GLY A 922 -47.09 -31.95 -10.12
CA GLY A 922 -48.12 -32.40 -9.17
C GLY A 922 -48.21 -31.55 -7.90
N ALA A 923 -47.18 -30.75 -7.60
CA ALA A 923 -47.17 -29.80 -6.49
C ALA A 923 -48.24 -28.71 -6.64
N LEU A 924 -48.65 -28.38 -7.87
CA LEU A 924 -49.67 -27.36 -8.14
C LEU A 924 -51.02 -27.67 -7.50
N ASN A 925 -51.31 -28.94 -7.21
CA ASN A 925 -52.52 -29.35 -6.48
C ASN A 925 -52.57 -28.83 -5.03
N PHE A 926 -51.43 -28.41 -4.48
CA PHE A 926 -51.33 -27.87 -3.14
C PHE A 926 -51.17 -26.34 -3.12
N ALA A 927 -51.08 -25.69 -4.28
CA ALA A 927 -51.05 -24.23 -4.37
C ALA A 927 -52.43 -23.64 -4.04
N ASN A 928 -52.45 -22.40 -3.55
CA ASN A 928 -53.70 -21.70 -3.24
C ASN A 928 -54.51 -21.42 -4.53
N GLU A 929 -55.84 -21.62 -4.46
CA GLU A 929 -56.77 -21.47 -5.59
C GLU A 929 -56.74 -20.06 -6.22
N GLU A 930 -56.63 -18.99 -5.42
CA GLU A 930 -56.56 -17.61 -5.94
C GLU A 930 -55.32 -17.39 -6.84
N LEU A 931 -54.21 -18.06 -6.53
CA LEU A 931 -52.97 -17.96 -7.31
C LEU A 931 -53.09 -18.69 -8.66
N LEU A 932 -53.85 -19.79 -8.69
CA LEU A 932 -54.12 -20.60 -9.88
C LEU A 932 -55.12 -19.88 -10.82
N GLU A 933 -56.11 -19.18 -10.26
CA GLU A 933 -57.15 -18.46 -11.03
C GLU A 933 -56.64 -17.15 -11.67
N GLN A 934 -55.70 -16.44 -11.04
CA GLN A 934 -55.13 -15.18 -11.56
C GLN A 934 -54.31 -15.32 -12.86
N GLY A 935 -54.16 -16.52 -13.42
CA GLY A 935 -53.49 -16.75 -14.70
C GLY A 935 -51.98 -16.46 -14.71
N LYS A 936 -51.37 -16.15 -13.56
CA LYS A 936 -49.94 -15.84 -13.42
C LYS A 936 -49.04 -17.09 -13.51
N LEU A 937 -49.61 -18.29 -13.41
CA LEU A 937 -48.93 -19.59 -13.50
C LEU A 937 -49.19 -20.31 -14.84
N LYS A 938 -49.66 -19.61 -15.89
CA LYS A 938 -49.94 -20.20 -17.22
C LYS A 938 -48.72 -20.83 -17.90
N ASP A 939 -47.52 -20.53 -17.44
CA ASP A 939 -46.26 -21.06 -18.00
C ASP A 939 -45.74 -22.31 -17.25
N ALA A 940 -46.46 -22.82 -16.24
CA ALA A 940 -45.99 -23.92 -15.39
C ALA A 940 -46.91 -25.17 -15.39
N LYS A 941 -47.91 -25.24 -16.29
CA LYS A 941 -48.72 -26.45 -16.50
C LYS A 941 -48.10 -27.38 -17.53
#